data_AF-A0A7I8JXY3-F1
#
_entry.id   AF-A0A7I8JXY3-F1
#
_cell.length_a   1.000
_cell.length_b   1.000
_cell.length_c   1.000
_cell.angle_alpha   90.00
_cell.angle_beta   90.00
_cell.angle_gamma   90.00
#
_symmetry.space_group_name_H-M   'P 1'
#
loop_
_entity.id
_entity.type
_entity.pdbx_description
1 polymer ?
#
loop_
_entity_poly.entity_id
_entity_poly.type
_entity_poly.pdbx_seq_one_letter_code
_entity_poly.pdbx_strand_id
1 'polypeptide(L)'
;MASLLSASAILRFIHHGFHESELLPDDVFSLATFPISLFLLYVSITGSTGVSMVLHLKPDSTGVEVTGFATASIVSRATWMWMNSLLNKGYRSPLKLQDVPTLTEEDRAERMYELFRSNWPNPALRSNNPNRRSPFEGLYLCGILIAAKTVEVFAAHQCNFQSLKLGMLIRSTLITSLYQKGFRLSCSSRQSHGVGQILNYMAVDAQQLSDVLVQLHYLWLTPLQVGAVMTLLYFSIGVAMTTAAVAAMAILIYIVMGAQRNKRYQLRLMRMRDKRMKAINELLNYILVVKFQAWEDHFNGRIQKLRDEKFAWLTKFFVSVSGQLITLWSAPVVVSTLTFVTCSLAGVELDAGKVFTAMSLFRTLQEPVHNFPQALIQSAQALISLQRLDEFLTSRELEDGGVEKAPRGCDDGVALEVREGAISWDDEPAEGSGWYLRDVNVVIKKGSLAAVVGTVGSLKSSFISCVLGEMNRISGKVRVCGRTAYVPQTAWIQNGTIQENILFGAAMEPGRYQEVLRVCCLEKDLEMIQFGDQTEIGERGINLSGGQKQRIQLARAIYRDCDTYLLDDVFSAVDAQTGSFILKECVRGALKGKTVVLVTHQVDFLHNADLILTLAEAQNGSVGIPTKGKGTAKLIDEEQRQTGPVSWRVYKMYGTEAWGWWGVVAVLATTVVWQVALMASDYWLAFKTPAKNVAFFNPIVFIRVYATISIVSVVLVTVRALVVAFLGLATAQLFFRQLLHSVLHAPMSFFDTTPSGRILSSKDFEKICGSICELASSDQTNIDLFLPFFVGIVVAMFMTVLSILVITCQVAWPTIIIIIPLAALNFWFRGYYLATSRELTRLDSITKAPVIHHFSESVSGVTTIRCFRKEESFCKENVDRVDANLRMDFHNNGSNEWLGFRLELIGSLILCFSALFMVVLPSSIVKPEYVGLSLSYGLSLNTTLFFAIWISCLVENRMVSVERIKQFTNIPSEAAWKIKGCLPSASWPTKGNIDIRDLKVKYRPNTPIVLKGITLRINGGEKIGIVGRTGSGKSTLIQALFRVVEPTEGKIVIDGIDISMLGLHDLRSRFGIIPQEPVLFEGTVRSNIDPTGVYSDDEIWKSLDRCQLKEVVAGKPEKLDSMVVDSGDNWSVGQRQLLCLGRVMLKHSRILFMDEATASVDSQTDAVIQRIIREDFASCTIISIAHRIPTVMDCDRVLVVDAGFAAEFDKPSNLIERPSLFGALVQEYANRSSDL
;
A
#
# COMPACT_ATOMS: atom_id res chain seq x y z
N MET A 1 13.87 -29.35 -25.68
CA MET A 1 13.58 -30.80 -25.85
C MET A 1 13.07 -31.21 -27.25
N ALA A 2 12.02 -30.61 -27.81
CA ALA A 2 11.51 -30.98 -29.15
C ALA A 2 12.62 -30.98 -30.24
N SER A 3 13.54 -30.02 -30.16
CA SER A 3 14.77 -29.91 -30.96
C SER A 3 15.72 -31.12 -30.89
N LEU A 4 15.79 -31.81 -29.74
CA LEU A 4 16.61 -33.01 -29.55
C LEU A 4 15.92 -34.26 -30.13
N LEU A 5 14.60 -34.38 -29.92
CA LEU A 5 13.80 -35.45 -30.52
C LEU A 5 13.81 -35.34 -32.06
N SER A 6 13.67 -34.13 -32.60
CA SER A 6 13.71 -33.92 -34.05
C SER A 6 15.10 -34.15 -34.64
N ALA A 7 16.17 -33.83 -33.91
CA ALA A 7 17.52 -34.21 -34.32
C ALA A 7 17.70 -35.74 -34.37
N SER A 8 17.17 -36.45 -33.36
CA SER A 8 17.16 -37.93 -33.32
C SER A 8 16.33 -38.54 -34.46
N ALA A 9 15.17 -37.97 -34.78
CA ALA A 9 14.31 -38.40 -35.87
C ALA A 9 14.97 -38.17 -37.24
N ILE A 10 15.57 -36.98 -37.44
CA ILE A 10 16.36 -36.67 -38.63
C ILE A 10 17.55 -37.65 -38.76
N LEU A 11 18.19 -38.04 -37.65
CA LEU A 11 19.25 -39.05 -37.62
C LEU A 11 18.75 -40.46 -38.02
N ARG A 12 17.63 -40.95 -37.47
CA ARG A 12 17.05 -42.23 -37.90
C ARG A 12 16.64 -42.21 -39.38
N PHE A 13 16.07 -41.10 -39.85
CA PHE A 13 15.72 -40.84 -41.25
C PHE A 13 16.94 -40.54 -42.16
N ILE A 14 18.15 -40.42 -41.60
CA ILE A 14 19.43 -40.50 -42.34
C ILE A 14 19.88 -41.96 -42.45
N HIS A 15 19.80 -42.71 -41.35
CA HIS A 15 20.59 -43.92 -41.15
C HIS A 15 20.11 -45.15 -41.95
N HIS A 16 18.80 -45.42 -42.00
CA HIS A 16 18.29 -46.68 -42.57
C HIS A 16 18.03 -46.67 -44.09
N GLY A 17 18.06 -45.50 -44.74
CA GLY A 17 17.69 -45.40 -46.16
C GLY A 17 16.22 -45.73 -46.42
N PHE A 18 15.86 -45.88 -47.70
CA PHE A 18 14.45 -45.88 -48.15
C PHE A 18 13.72 -47.23 -48.05
N HIS A 19 14.39 -48.31 -47.62
CA HIS A 19 13.89 -49.68 -47.86
C HIS A 19 13.43 -50.48 -46.64
N GLU A 20 13.92 -50.21 -45.42
CA GLU A 20 13.53 -51.00 -44.25
C GLU A 20 13.61 -50.19 -42.94
N SER A 21 12.51 -49.51 -42.59
CA SER A 21 12.22 -49.06 -41.22
C SER A 21 10.74 -48.70 -41.06
N GLU A 22 10.07 -49.24 -40.03
CA GLU A 22 8.80 -48.67 -39.56
C GLU A 22 9.09 -47.34 -38.86
N LEU A 23 8.44 -46.25 -39.28
CA LEU A 23 8.58 -44.98 -38.56
C LEU A 23 7.90 -45.07 -37.19
N LEU A 24 8.67 -44.87 -36.13
CA LEU A 24 8.12 -44.67 -34.78
C LEU A 24 7.27 -43.39 -34.75
N PRO A 25 6.11 -43.37 -34.05
CA PRO A 25 5.25 -42.19 -33.97
C PRO A 25 5.98 -40.93 -33.46
N ASP A 26 6.95 -41.09 -32.57
CA ASP A 26 7.81 -40.03 -32.05
C ASP A 26 8.62 -39.31 -33.14
N ASP A 27 9.07 -40.04 -34.17
CA ASP A 27 9.88 -39.47 -35.25
C ASP A 27 9.01 -38.58 -36.17
N VAL A 28 7.76 -38.99 -36.41
CA VAL A 28 6.78 -38.19 -37.17
C VAL A 28 6.39 -36.92 -36.39
N PHE A 29 6.08 -37.06 -35.10
CA PHE A 29 5.67 -35.93 -34.25
C PHE A 29 6.79 -34.88 -34.06
N SER A 30 8.04 -35.33 -33.93
CA SER A 30 9.18 -34.45 -33.74
C SER A 30 9.63 -33.76 -35.04
N LEU A 31 9.58 -34.45 -36.20
CA LEU A 31 9.76 -33.82 -37.51
C LEU A 31 8.72 -32.71 -37.78
N ALA A 32 7.50 -32.85 -37.27
CA ALA A 32 6.46 -31.82 -37.38
C ALA A 32 6.67 -30.62 -36.43
N THR A 33 7.26 -30.80 -35.25
CA THR A 33 7.45 -29.71 -34.26
C THR A 33 8.72 -28.88 -34.47
N PHE A 34 9.73 -29.38 -35.19
CA PHE A 34 10.97 -28.63 -35.44
C PHE A 34 10.78 -27.35 -36.28
N PRO A 35 10.05 -27.36 -37.43
CA PRO A 35 9.82 -26.13 -38.20
C PRO A 35 9.00 -25.11 -37.43
N ILE A 36 8.06 -25.57 -36.60
CA ILE A 36 7.26 -24.72 -35.70
C ILE A 36 8.17 -24.07 -34.65
N SER A 37 9.09 -24.84 -34.04
CA SER A 37 10.05 -24.32 -33.06
C SER A 37 10.99 -23.27 -33.65
N LEU A 38 11.47 -23.48 -34.88
CA LEU A 38 12.39 -22.56 -35.56
C LEU A 38 11.67 -21.30 -36.08
N PHE A 39 10.40 -21.43 -36.49
CA PHE A 39 9.52 -20.30 -36.81
C PHE A 39 9.20 -19.47 -35.56
N LEU A 40 8.86 -20.10 -34.43
CA LEU A 40 8.65 -19.42 -33.15
C LEU A 40 9.92 -18.70 -32.66
N LEU A 41 11.10 -19.29 -32.85
CA LEU A 41 12.38 -18.63 -32.56
C LEU A 41 12.57 -17.38 -33.44
N TYR A 42 12.34 -17.49 -34.75
CA TYR A 42 12.42 -16.36 -35.67
C TYR A 42 11.47 -15.23 -35.26
N VAL A 43 10.19 -15.54 -35.04
CA VAL A 43 9.16 -14.58 -34.58
C VAL A 43 9.52 -13.94 -33.22
N SER A 44 10.10 -14.71 -32.30
CA SER A 44 10.55 -14.23 -30.98
C SER A 44 11.74 -13.25 -31.08
N ILE A 45 12.64 -13.46 -32.05
CA ILE A 45 13.81 -12.61 -32.30
C ILE A 45 13.46 -11.36 -33.13
N THR A 46 12.61 -11.49 -34.16
CA THR A 46 12.17 -10.34 -34.99
C THR A 46 11.08 -9.50 -34.33
N GLY A 47 10.38 -10.04 -33.33
CA GLY A 47 9.24 -9.40 -32.69
C GLY A 47 7.97 -9.37 -33.56
N SER A 48 7.98 -10.01 -34.73
CA SER A 48 6.88 -9.97 -35.68
C SER A 48 5.73 -10.91 -35.30
N THR A 49 5.01 -10.57 -34.23
CA THR A 49 3.55 -10.82 -34.20
C THR A 49 2.93 -10.22 -35.46
N GLY A 50 1.91 -10.86 -36.04
CA GLY A 50 1.40 -10.54 -37.40
C GLY A 50 0.74 -9.17 -37.63
N VAL A 51 0.95 -8.18 -36.75
CA VAL A 51 0.51 -6.80 -36.92
C VAL A 51 1.53 -6.09 -37.81
N SER A 52 1.26 -6.02 -39.11
CA SER A 52 2.09 -5.30 -40.09
C SER A 52 1.99 -3.78 -39.88
N MET A 53 2.89 -3.22 -39.08
CA MET A 53 2.95 -1.78 -38.81
C MET A 53 3.47 -1.00 -40.03
N VAL A 54 2.56 -0.62 -40.94
CA VAL A 54 2.85 0.32 -42.03
C VAL A 54 2.78 1.74 -41.45
N LEU A 55 3.94 2.34 -41.16
CA LEU A 55 4.01 3.66 -40.54
C LEU A 55 4.95 4.59 -41.32
N HIS A 56 4.34 5.40 -42.19
CA HIS A 56 4.99 6.56 -42.80
C HIS A 56 4.57 7.83 -42.06
N LEU A 57 5.49 8.43 -41.28
CA LEU A 57 5.68 9.88 -41.12
C LEU A 57 6.95 10.14 -40.30
N LYS A 58 7.50 11.35 -40.38
CA LYS A 58 8.81 11.70 -39.80
C LYS A 58 8.69 12.06 -38.30
N PRO A 59 9.74 11.81 -37.49
CA PRO A 59 9.90 12.45 -36.18
C PRO A 59 10.45 13.88 -36.33
N ASP A 60 9.95 14.82 -35.53
CA ASP A 60 10.62 16.09 -35.26
C ASP A 60 11.48 15.96 -33.99
N SER A 61 12.72 16.45 -34.03
CA SER A 61 13.76 16.08 -33.06
C SER A 61 14.03 17.14 -31.98
N THR A 62 13.82 16.81 -30.71
CA THR A 62 14.35 17.59 -29.57
C THR A 62 14.92 16.73 -28.42
N GLY A 63 16.24 16.57 -28.41
CA GLY A 63 17.07 16.67 -27.18
C GLY A 63 16.98 15.66 -26.02
N VAL A 64 16.16 14.60 -26.05
CA VAL A 64 15.99 13.68 -24.89
C VAL A 64 16.79 12.37 -25.02
N GLU A 65 17.42 11.91 -23.92
CA GLU A 65 18.13 10.61 -23.84
C GLU A 65 17.16 9.41 -23.81
N VAL A 66 16.80 8.93 -25.00
CA VAL A 66 16.02 7.69 -25.22
C VAL A 66 16.79 6.44 -24.74
N THR A 67 16.09 5.41 -24.26
CA THR A 67 16.73 4.14 -23.89
C THR A 67 17.58 3.54 -25.02
N GLY A 68 18.73 2.97 -24.64
CA GLY A 68 19.62 2.26 -25.56
C GLY A 68 19.01 1.02 -26.23
N PHE A 69 17.79 0.60 -25.87
CA PHE A 69 17.06 -0.48 -26.54
C PHE A 69 16.65 -0.09 -27.97
N ALA A 70 16.26 1.17 -28.20
CA ALA A 70 15.89 1.68 -29.52
C ALA A 70 17.09 1.61 -30.50
N THR A 71 18.23 2.16 -30.08
CA THR A 71 19.46 2.25 -30.88
C THR A 71 20.31 0.97 -30.85
N ALA A 72 19.96 -0.02 -30.02
CA ALA A 72 20.65 -1.30 -29.97
C ALA A 72 20.48 -2.11 -31.26
N SER A 73 21.60 -2.64 -31.76
CA SER A 73 21.62 -3.69 -32.79
C SER A 73 20.89 -4.96 -32.32
N ILE A 74 20.46 -5.80 -33.28
CA ILE A 74 19.75 -7.06 -33.00
C ILE A 74 20.53 -7.94 -31.99
N VAL A 75 21.85 -8.01 -32.12
CA VAL A 75 22.73 -8.75 -31.19
C VAL A 75 22.70 -8.15 -29.79
N SER A 76 22.71 -6.81 -29.66
CA SER A 76 22.66 -6.13 -28.37
C SER A 76 21.29 -6.28 -27.70
N ARG A 77 20.18 -6.25 -28.47
CA ARG A 77 18.83 -6.55 -27.97
C ARG A 77 18.74 -7.99 -27.46
N ALA A 78 19.14 -8.98 -28.28
CA ALA A 78 19.06 -10.40 -27.97
C ALA A 78 20.00 -10.89 -26.84
N THR A 79 20.93 -10.07 -26.38
CA THR A 79 21.88 -10.40 -25.30
C THR A 79 21.89 -9.38 -24.15
N TRP A 80 20.88 -8.51 -24.12
CA TRP A 80 20.67 -7.40 -23.18
C TRP A 80 21.90 -6.48 -22.97
N MET A 81 22.85 -6.43 -23.91
CA MET A 81 24.11 -5.66 -23.76
C MET A 81 23.90 -4.15 -23.57
N TRP A 82 22.76 -3.61 -24.03
CA TRP A 82 22.36 -2.22 -23.82
C TRP A 82 22.20 -1.84 -22.33
N MET A 83 21.94 -2.80 -21.44
CA MET A 83 21.90 -2.56 -19.98
C MET A 83 23.28 -2.35 -19.34
N ASN A 84 24.38 -2.69 -20.02
CA ASN A 84 25.71 -2.74 -19.41
C ASN A 84 26.19 -1.37 -18.87
N SER A 85 25.80 -0.26 -19.51
CA SER A 85 26.18 1.10 -19.05
C SER A 85 25.47 1.47 -17.74
N LEU A 86 24.16 1.21 -17.64
CA LEU A 86 23.36 1.49 -16.46
C LEU A 86 23.79 0.63 -15.27
N LEU A 87 24.07 -0.66 -15.50
CA LEU A 87 24.60 -1.57 -14.48
C LEU A 87 25.99 -1.13 -13.97
N ASN A 88 26.88 -0.69 -14.86
CA ASN A 88 28.21 -0.18 -14.49
C ASN A 88 28.11 1.13 -13.69
N LYS A 89 27.15 2.00 -14.04
CA LYS A 89 26.86 3.25 -13.31
C LYS A 89 26.32 2.95 -11.90
N GLY A 90 25.33 2.04 -11.78
CA GLY A 90 24.77 1.60 -10.50
C GLY A 90 25.76 0.86 -9.60
N TYR A 91 26.70 0.09 -10.17
CA TYR A 91 27.77 -0.56 -9.42
C TYR A 91 28.81 0.43 -8.86
N ARG A 92 29.09 1.53 -9.57
CA ARG A 92 30.06 2.56 -9.14
C ARG A 92 29.46 3.62 -8.21
N SER A 93 28.16 3.88 -8.34
CA SER A 93 27.46 4.98 -7.64
C SER A 93 25.96 4.69 -7.55
N PRO A 94 25.31 4.92 -6.39
CA PRO A 94 23.89 4.61 -6.24
C PRO A 94 23.03 5.56 -7.07
N LEU A 95 22.24 4.99 -7.98
CA LEU A 95 21.47 5.73 -9.01
C LEU A 95 20.51 6.77 -8.40
N LYS A 96 20.27 7.85 -9.16
CA LYS A 96 19.17 8.79 -8.97
C LYS A 96 18.11 8.59 -10.05
N LEU A 97 16.91 9.16 -9.86
CA LEU A 97 15.82 9.14 -10.85
C LEU A 97 16.24 9.72 -12.23
N GLN A 98 17.17 10.67 -12.23
CA GLN A 98 17.75 11.30 -13.43
C GLN A 98 18.76 10.40 -14.17
N ASP A 99 19.27 9.34 -13.56
CA ASP A 99 20.35 8.51 -14.12
C ASP A 99 19.88 7.34 -14.99
N VAL A 100 18.58 7.04 -14.97
CA VAL A 100 17.91 6.00 -15.79
C VAL A 100 17.37 6.66 -17.07
N PRO A 101 17.57 6.14 -18.30
CA PRO A 101 17.11 6.80 -19.53
C PRO A 101 15.58 6.73 -19.73
N THR A 102 14.99 7.57 -20.59
CA THR A 102 13.52 7.63 -20.82
C THR A 102 13.01 6.58 -21.80
N LEU A 103 11.77 6.13 -21.60
CA LEU A 103 11.06 5.23 -22.52
C LEU A 103 10.90 5.82 -23.94
N THR A 104 10.92 4.90 -24.90
CA THR A 104 10.66 5.06 -26.32
C THR A 104 9.23 5.52 -26.61
N GLU A 105 9.01 6.30 -27.67
CA GLU A 105 7.67 6.76 -28.07
C GLU A 105 6.71 5.61 -28.44
N GLU A 106 7.26 4.46 -28.84
CA GLU A 106 6.53 3.22 -29.09
C GLU A 106 5.98 2.56 -27.80
N ASP A 107 6.54 2.91 -26.63
CA ASP A 107 6.27 2.26 -25.34
C ASP A 107 5.59 3.17 -24.30
N ARG A 108 5.20 4.40 -24.68
CA ARG A 108 4.50 5.34 -23.79
C ARG A 108 3.01 5.02 -23.67
N ALA A 109 2.42 5.31 -22.51
CA ALA A 109 1.02 4.99 -22.22
C ALA A 109 0.01 5.66 -23.17
N GLU A 110 0.33 6.86 -23.69
CA GLU A 110 -0.52 7.65 -24.58
C GLU A 110 -0.79 6.95 -25.93
N ARG A 111 0.24 6.38 -26.56
CA ARG A 111 0.16 5.79 -27.90
C ARG A 111 -0.38 4.36 -27.91
N MET A 112 -0.18 3.61 -26.82
CA MET A 112 -0.74 2.26 -26.66
C MET A 112 -2.27 2.25 -26.57
N TYR A 113 -2.88 3.32 -26.02
CA TYR A 113 -4.33 3.50 -25.96
C TYR A 113 -4.96 3.63 -27.36
N GLU A 114 -4.34 4.38 -28.26
CA GLU A 114 -4.77 4.48 -29.66
C GLU A 114 -4.60 3.15 -30.42
N LEU A 115 -3.53 2.41 -30.11
CA LEU A 115 -3.28 1.08 -30.70
C LEU A 115 -4.32 0.03 -30.25
N PHE A 116 -4.74 0.07 -28.99
CA PHE A 116 -5.76 -0.83 -28.44
C PHE A 116 -7.12 -0.60 -29.11
N ARG A 117 -7.50 0.66 -29.34
CA ARG A 117 -8.78 1.04 -29.98
C ARG A 117 -8.88 0.58 -31.45
N SER A 118 -7.76 0.32 -32.12
CA SER A 118 -7.71 0.09 -33.57
C SER A 118 -7.64 -1.38 -34.00
N ASN A 119 -7.55 -2.35 -33.08
CA ASN A 119 -7.27 -3.75 -33.41
C ASN A 119 -8.23 -4.77 -32.75
N TRP A 120 -9.24 -5.21 -33.50
CA TRP A 120 -10.12 -6.35 -33.18
C TRP A 120 -10.25 -7.26 -34.44
N PRO A 121 -10.30 -8.62 -34.34
CA PRO A 121 -9.42 -9.46 -35.18
C PRO A 121 -10.09 -10.47 -36.16
N ASN A 122 -9.31 -11.03 -37.12
CA ASN A 122 -9.23 -12.48 -37.47
C ASN A 122 -8.22 -12.85 -38.64
N PRO A 123 -7.82 -14.14 -38.88
CA PRO A 123 -6.42 -14.48 -39.31
C PRO A 123 -6.15 -15.59 -40.41
N ALA A 124 -4.86 -15.75 -40.79
CA ALA A 124 -4.18 -16.88 -41.53
C ALA A 124 -2.63 -16.89 -41.22
N LEU A 125 -1.72 -17.89 -41.38
CA LEU A 125 -1.58 -19.24 -42.03
C LEU A 125 -0.86 -19.28 -43.42
N ARG A 126 0.14 -20.16 -43.77
CA ARG A 126 0.90 -21.25 -43.07
C ARG A 126 2.12 -21.87 -43.88
N SER A 127 3.37 -21.83 -43.37
CA SER A 127 4.56 -22.71 -43.72
C SER A 127 5.20 -22.64 -45.16
N ASN A 128 6.33 -23.29 -45.59
CA ASN A 128 7.24 -24.34 -45.02
C ASN A 128 8.68 -24.46 -45.67
N ASN A 129 9.60 -25.21 -45.01
CA ASN A 129 10.85 -25.99 -45.32
C ASN A 129 11.40 -26.32 -46.77
N PRO A 130 12.59 -27.00 -46.95
CA PRO A 130 13.93 -26.93 -46.27
C PRO A 130 15.19 -27.23 -47.18
N ASN A 131 16.42 -27.26 -46.63
CA ASN A 131 17.64 -28.05 -47.04
C ASN A 131 18.76 -27.87 -45.96
N ARG A 132 19.92 -28.58 -45.81
CA ARG A 132 20.55 -29.79 -46.43
C ARG A 132 21.40 -30.55 -45.34
N ARG A 133 22.51 -31.26 -45.64
CA ARG A 133 23.33 -32.08 -44.68
C ARG A 133 24.82 -32.24 -45.04
N SER A 134 25.71 -32.43 -44.04
CA SER A 134 26.95 -33.29 -44.05
C SER A 134 27.47 -33.50 -42.59
N PRO A 135 28.44 -34.42 -42.30
CA PRO A 135 28.51 -35.10 -40.98
C PRO A 135 29.67 -34.71 -40.03
N PHE A 136 29.48 -34.93 -38.71
CA PHE A 136 30.52 -34.83 -37.65
C PHE A 136 30.16 -35.65 -36.36
N GLU A 137 29.38 -36.74 -36.49
CA GLU A 137 28.40 -37.26 -35.50
C GLU A 137 28.71 -37.14 -33.99
N GLY A 138 29.86 -37.56 -33.45
CA GLY A 138 30.14 -37.42 -32.02
C GLY A 138 30.29 -35.96 -31.54
N LEU A 139 31.09 -35.18 -32.26
CA LEU A 139 31.22 -33.73 -32.07
C LEU A 139 29.96 -32.97 -32.48
N TYR A 140 29.20 -33.52 -33.44
CA TYR A 140 27.93 -32.98 -33.93
C TYR A 140 26.79 -33.18 -32.94
N LEU A 141 26.72 -34.29 -32.20
CA LEU A 141 25.75 -34.48 -31.11
C LEU A 141 26.05 -33.52 -29.94
N CYS A 142 27.32 -33.34 -29.60
CA CYS A 142 27.74 -32.31 -28.63
C CYS A 142 27.45 -30.89 -29.14
N GLY A 143 27.70 -30.62 -30.43
CA GLY A 143 27.41 -29.35 -31.10
C GLY A 143 25.92 -29.04 -31.23
N ILE A 144 25.08 -30.05 -31.48
CA ILE A 144 23.62 -29.96 -31.42
C ILE A 144 23.18 -29.70 -30.00
N LEU A 145 23.75 -30.35 -28.99
CA LEU A 145 23.41 -30.08 -27.59
C LEU A 145 23.76 -28.63 -27.21
N ILE A 146 24.94 -28.13 -27.60
CA ILE A 146 25.34 -26.72 -27.46
C ILE A 146 24.35 -25.80 -28.17
N ALA A 147 24.09 -26.02 -29.45
CA ALA A 147 23.23 -25.16 -30.26
C ALA A 147 21.79 -25.17 -29.75
N ALA A 148 21.23 -26.36 -29.45
CA ALA A 148 19.88 -26.52 -28.94
C ALA A 148 19.72 -25.91 -27.54
N LYS A 149 20.68 -26.08 -26.61
CA LYS A 149 20.61 -25.43 -25.29
C LYS A 149 20.84 -23.93 -25.35
N THR A 150 21.73 -23.45 -26.23
CA THR A 150 21.88 -22.01 -26.49
C THR A 150 20.56 -21.43 -27.00
N VAL A 151 19.96 -22.03 -28.03
CA VAL A 151 18.65 -21.63 -28.57
C VAL A 151 17.54 -21.71 -27.51
N GLU A 152 17.55 -22.73 -26.64
CA GLU A 152 16.57 -22.88 -25.54
C GLU A 152 16.67 -21.71 -24.53
N VAL A 153 17.88 -21.36 -24.08
CA VAL A 153 18.13 -20.22 -23.16
C VAL A 153 17.77 -18.88 -23.81
N PHE A 154 18.18 -18.63 -25.07
CA PHE A 154 17.79 -17.42 -25.80
C PHE A 154 16.26 -17.31 -25.97
N ALA A 155 15.57 -18.39 -26.34
CA ALA A 155 14.13 -18.39 -26.54
C ALA A 155 13.35 -18.20 -25.23
N ALA A 156 13.79 -18.82 -24.12
CA ALA A 156 13.15 -18.72 -22.82
C ALA A 156 13.19 -17.28 -22.27
N HIS A 157 14.39 -16.68 -22.18
CA HIS A 157 14.54 -15.31 -21.68
C HIS A 157 13.87 -14.27 -22.60
N GLN A 158 13.93 -14.45 -23.92
CA GLN A 158 13.22 -13.56 -24.84
C GLN A 158 11.69 -13.68 -24.68
N CYS A 159 11.15 -14.90 -24.51
CA CYS A 159 9.72 -15.10 -24.28
C CYS A 159 9.26 -14.46 -22.96
N ASN A 160 10.01 -14.64 -21.87
CA ASN A 160 9.75 -14.01 -20.58
C ASN A 160 9.79 -12.48 -20.69
N PHE A 161 10.85 -11.92 -21.29
CA PHE A 161 11.01 -10.47 -21.46
C PHE A 161 9.88 -9.84 -22.27
N GLN A 162 9.45 -10.47 -23.38
CA GLN A 162 8.34 -9.96 -24.19
C GLN A 162 6.98 -10.09 -23.46
N SER A 163 6.77 -11.16 -22.69
CA SER A 163 5.54 -11.33 -21.90
C SER A 163 5.46 -10.31 -20.74
N LEU A 164 6.59 -10.03 -20.09
CA LEU A 164 6.72 -8.96 -19.08
C LEU A 164 6.51 -7.57 -19.70
N LYS A 165 7.10 -7.30 -20.88
CA LYS A 165 6.89 -6.04 -21.61
C LYS A 165 5.42 -5.85 -21.99
N LEU A 166 4.76 -6.88 -22.53
CA LEU A 166 3.34 -6.83 -22.87
C LEU A 166 2.45 -6.59 -21.63
N GLY A 167 2.80 -7.20 -20.49
CA GLY A 167 2.10 -6.99 -19.22
C GLY A 167 2.18 -5.54 -18.76
N MET A 168 3.38 -4.96 -18.81
CA MET A 168 3.64 -3.55 -18.50
C MET A 168 2.84 -2.59 -19.41
N LEU A 169 2.75 -2.87 -20.71
CA LEU A 169 1.99 -2.05 -21.67
C LEU A 169 0.47 -2.19 -21.51
N ILE A 170 -0.04 -3.37 -21.15
CA ILE A 170 -1.45 -3.54 -20.78
C ILE A 170 -1.75 -2.81 -19.46
N ARG A 171 -0.85 -2.88 -18.47
CA ARG A 171 -0.97 -2.16 -17.20
C ARG A 171 -1.06 -0.65 -17.40
N SER A 172 -0.19 -0.07 -18.22
CA SER A 172 -0.19 1.38 -18.48
C SER A 172 -1.45 1.84 -19.20
N THR A 173 -1.85 1.11 -20.25
CA THR A 173 -3.06 1.41 -21.03
C THR A 173 -4.30 1.35 -20.14
N LEU A 174 -4.46 0.31 -19.33
CA LEU A 174 -5.57 0.19 -18.39
C LEU A 174 -5.59 1.32 -17.36
N ILE A 175 -4.45 1.65 -16.74
CA ILE A 175 -4.37 2.76 -15.76
C ILE A 175 -4.82 4.08 -16.40
N THR A 176 -4.34 4.41 -17.60
CA THR A 176 -4.72 5.64 -18.31
C THR A 176 -6.20 5.63 -18.72
N SER A 177 -6.74 4.51 -19.21
CA SER A 177 -8.17 4.40 -19.57
C SER A 177 -9.09 4.50 -18.35
N LEU A 178 -8.75 3.86 -17.24
CA LEU A 178 -9.48 3.97 -15.96
C LEU A 178 -9.47 5.41 -15.43
N TYR A 179 -8.34 6.10 -15.57
CA TYR A 179 -8.17 7.50 -15.17
C TYR A 179 -9.06 8.43 -16.00
N GLN A 180 -9.08 8.26 -17.34
CA GLN A 180 -9.98 9.01 -18.24
C GLN A 180 -11.46 8.72 -17.96
N LYS A 181 -11.85 7.45 -17.76
CA LYS A 181 -13.21 7.06 -17.37
C LYS A 181 -13.62 7.70 -16.05
N GLY A 182 -12.71 7.78 -15.09
CA GLY A 182 -12.91 8.44 -13.79
C GLY A 182 -13.37 9.90 -13.88
N PHE A 183 -12.95 10.64 -14.91
CA PHE A 183 -13.41 12.01 -15.17
C PHE A 183 -14.81 12.10 -15.80
N ARG A 184 -15.37 11.00 -16.34
CA ARG A 184 -16.64 11.02 -17.10
C ARG A 184 -17.84 10.38 -16.39
N LEU A 185 -17.63 9.52 -15.40
CA LEU A 185 -18.71 8.82 -14.67
C LEU A 185 -19.79 9.76 -14.10
N SER A 186 -21.05 9.29 -14.12
CA SER A 186 -22.18 9.95 -13.44
C SER A 186 -21.95 10.00 -11.92
N CYS A 187 -22.60 10.93 -11.22
CA CYS A 187 -22.43 11.04 -9.78
C CYS A 187 -23.00 9.83 -9.02
N SER A 188 -24.05 9.17 -9.51
CA SER A 188 -24.55 7.91 -8.94
C SER A 188 -23.58 6.75 -9.21
N SER A 189 -23.15 6.55 -10.47
CA SER A 189 -22.15 5.53 -10.84
C SER A 189 -20.80 5.71 -10.13
N ARG A 190 -20.39 6.94 -9.78
CA ARG A 190 -19.19 7.20 -8.97
C ARG A 190 -19.38 6.87 -7.48
N GLN A 191 -20.59 7.01 -6.94
CA GLN A 191 -20.91 6.67 -5.55
C GLN A 191 -21.09 5.15 -5.35
N SER A 192 -21.68 4.44 -6.32
CA SER A 192 -21.90 2.99 -6.23
C SER A 192 -20.61 2.17 -6.19
N HIS A 193 -19.59 2.55 -6.98
CA HIS A 193 -18.24 1.96 -6.88
C HIS A 193 -17.49 2.49 -5.66
N GLY A 194 -17.51 3.82 -5.43
CA GLY A 194 -16.79 4.47 -4.33
C GLY A 194 -15.27 4.54 -4.52
N VAL A 195 -14.67 5.63 -4.03
CA VAL A 195 -13.26 6.00 -4.33
C VAL A 195 -12.25 4.89 -4.01
N GLY A 196 -12.43 4.18 -2.89
CA GLY A 196 -11.53 3.09 -2.48
C GLY A 196 -11.55 1.87 -3.42
N GLN A 197 -12.69 1.55 -4.02
CA GLN A 197 -12.79 0.43 -4.98
C GLN A 197 -12.22 0.82 -6.34
N ILE A 198 -12.44 2.07 -6.77
CA ILE A 198 -11.85 2.64 -7.99
C ILE A 198 -10.31 2.66 -7.89
N LEU A 199 -9.76 3.01 -6.72
CA LEU A 199 -8.32 2.89 -6.45
C LEU A 199 -7.83 1.43 -6.49
N ASN A 200 -8.62 0.47 -6.00
CA ASN A 200 -8.29 -0.96 -6.09
C ASN A 200 -8.27 -1.46 -7.54
N TYR A 201 -9.19 -1.00 -8.40
CA TYR A 201 -9.18 -1.36 -9.83
C TYR A 201 -7.83 -1.00 -10.48
N MET A 202 -7.34 0.22 -10.20
CA MET A 202 -6.06 0.71 -10.72
C MET A 202 -4.83 0.03 -10.10
N ALA A 203 -4.81 -0.15 -8.77
CA ALA A 203 -3.63 -0.61 -8.04
C ALA A 203 -3.47 -2.14 -7.97
N VAL A 204 -4.56 -2.90 -8.09
CA VAL A 204 -4.59 -4.35 -7.79
C VAL A 204 -5.16 -5.16 -8.95
N ASP A 205 -6.27 -4.75 -9.55
CA ASP A 205 -6.92 -5.54 -10.62
C ASP A 205 -6.21 -5.36 -11.98
N ALA A 206 -5.74 -4.14 -12.31
CA ALA A 206 -4.85 -3.91 -13.46
C ALA A 206 -3.46 -4.56 -13.32
N GLN A 207 -2.93 -4.69 -12.09
CA GLN A 207 -1.68 -5.41 -11.84
C GLN A 207 -1.85 -6.93 -12.07
N GLN A 208 -2.95 -7.53 -11.61
CA GLN A 208 -3.22 -8.96 -11.82
C GLN A 208 -3.31 -9.33 -13.31
N LEU A 209 -3.85 -8.46 -14.16
CA LEU A 209 -3.87 -8.67 -15.62
C LEU A 209 -2.46 -8.65 -16.24
N SER A 210 -1.57 -7.78 -15.74
CA SER A 210 -0.14 -7.77 -16.13
C SER A 210 0.57 -9.05 -15.72
N ASP A 211 0.46 -9.44 -14.45
CA ASP A 211 1.18 -10.57 -13.85
C ASP A 211 0.80 -11.92 -14.50
N VAL A 212 -0.41 -12.03 -15.06
CA VAL A 212 -0.95 -13.26 -15.64
C VAL A 212 -0.40 -13.56 -17.04
N LEU A 213 0.13 -12.60 -17.79
CA LEU A 213 0.61 -12.87 -19.15
C LEU A 213 1.77 -13.87 -19.18
N VAL A 214 2.71 -13.76 -18.23
CA VAL A 214 3.81 -14.74 -18.06
C VAL A 214 3.28 -16.14 -17.73
N GLN A 215 2.14 -16.22 -17.04
CA GLN A 215 1.58 -17.47 -16.50
C GLN A 215 0.62 -18.16 -17.48
N LEU A 216 -0.04 -17.41 -18.38
CA LEU A 216 -1.02 -17.90 -19.34
C LEU A 216 -0.44 -18.96 -20.28
N HIS A 217 0.86 -18.88 -20.60
CA HIS A 217 1.55 -19.87 -21.43
C HIS A 217 1.59 -21.28 -20.80
N TYR A 218 1.67 -21.41 -19.46
CA TYR A 218 1.69 -22.71 -18.79
C TYR A 218 0.37 -23.48 -18.94
N LEU A 219 -0.76 -22.80 -19.21
CA LEU A 219 -2.07 -23.45 -19.36
C LEU A 219 -2.13 -24.42 -20.55
N TRP A 220 -1.47 -24.08 -21.66
CA TRP A 220 -1.44 -24.90 -22.87
C TRP A 220 -0.12 -25.67 -23.06
N LEU A 221 1.00 -25.14 -22.55
CA LEU A 221 2.28 -25.87 -22.53
C LEU A 221 2.24 -27.08 -21.59
N THR A 222 1.59 -26.99 -20.43
CA THR A 222 1.60 -28.10 -19.45
C THR A 222 0.92 -29.37 -19.97
N PRO A 223 -0.31 -29.34 -20.53
CA PRO A 223 -0.93 -30.55 -21.08
C PRO A 223 -0.09 -31.19 -22.21
N LEU A 224 0.52 -30.35 -23.06
CA LEU A 224 1.41 -30.80 -24.14
C LEU A 224 2.67 -31.50 -23.59
N GLN A 225 3.33 -30.89 -22.60
CA GLN A 225 4.55 -31.42 -21.96
C GLN A 225 4.26 -32.69 -21.16
N VAL A 226 3.18 -32.73 -20.38
CA VAL A 226 2.75 -33.92 -19.64
C VAL A 226 2.41 -35.06 -20.60
N GLY A 227 1.67 -34.78 -21.68
CA GLY A 227 1.37 -35.76 -22.72
C GLY A 227 2.63 -36.35 -23.36
N ALA A 228 3.55 -35.50 -23.80
CA ALA A 228 4.82 -35.94 -24.40
C ALA A 228 5.67 -36.78 -23.43
N VAL A 229 5.79 -36.36 -22.16
CA VAL A 229 6.54 -37.11 -21.14
C VAL A 229 5.89 -38.48 -20.85
N MET A 230 4.56 -38.56 -20.79
CA MET A 230 3.85 -39.84 -20.59
C MET A 230 4.00 -40.79 -21.79
N THR A 231 3.99 -40.28 -23.03
CA THR A 231 4.27 -41.08 -24.23
C THR A 231 5.70 -41.65 -24.20
N LEU A 232 6.70 -40.83 -23.86
CA LEU A 232 8.10 -41.28 -23.73
C LEU A 232 8.30 -42.27 -22.57
N LEU A 233 7.57 -42.12 -21.46
CA LEU A 233 7.54 -43.10 -20.37
C LEU A 233 6.88 -44.42 -20.81
N TYR A 234 5.84 -44.37 -21.65
CA TYR A 234 5.21 -45.57 -22.20
C TYR A 234 6.16 -46.34 -23.13
N PHE A 235 6.87 -45.67 -24.04
CA PHE A 235 7.84 -46.34 -24.91
C PHE A 235 9.09 -46.87 -24.18
N SER A 236 9.44 -46.33 -23.01
CA SER A 236 10.62 -46.78 -22.24
C SER A 236 10.33 -47.81 -21.12
N ILE A 237 9.09 -47.85 -20.60
CA ILE A 237 8.71 -48.68 -19.44
C ILE A 237 7.43 -49.52 -19.69
N GLY A 238 6.69 -49.25 -20.77
CA GLY A 238 5.45 -49.96 -21.11
C GLY A 238 4.30 -49.67 -20.15
N VAL A 239 3.46 -50.69 -19.92
CA VAL A 239 2.18 -50.58 -19.19
C VAL A 239 2.34 -50.03 -17.76
N ALA A 240 3.51 -50.20 -17.12
CA ALA A 240 3.79 -49.67 -15.79
C ALA A 240 3.66 -48.12 -15.70
N MET A 241 3.79 -47.41 -16.83
CA MET A 241 3.53 -45.96 -16.94
C MET A 241 2.16 -45.57 -16.37
N THR A 242 1.14 -46.43 -16.49
CA THR A 242 -0.21 -46.19 -15.95
C THR A 242 -0.21 -45.86 -14.46
N THR A 243 0.68 -46.49 -13.67
CA THR A 243 0.80 -46.23 -12.23
C THR A 243 1.46 -44.88 -11.94
N ALA A 244 2.41 -44.44 -12.77
CA ALA A 244 2.96 -43.09 -12.70
C ALA A 244 1.91 -42.02 -13.05
N ALA A 245 1.08 -42.26 -14.07
CA ALA A 245 -0.01 -41.36 -14.46
C ALA A 245 -1.05 -41.21 -13.34
N VAL A 246 -1.49 -42.31 -12.72
CA VAL A 246 -2.41 -42.27 -11.57
C VAL A 246 -1.80 -41.54 -10.37
N ALA A 247 -0.53 -41.79 -10.05
CA ALA A 247 0.17 -41.09 -8.96
C ALA A 247 0.31 -39.59 -9.23
N ALA A 248 0.68 -39.19 -10.46
CA ALA A 248 0.78 -37.79 -10.87
C ALA A 248 -0.58 -37.07 -10.80
N MET A 249 -1.67 -37.72 -11.24
CA MET A 249 -3.03 -37.18 -11.13
C MET A 249 -3.48 -37.02 -9.67
N ALA A 250 -3.18 -37.97 -8.79
CA ALA A 250 -3.48 -37.86 -7.36
C ALA A 250 -2.71 -36.70 -6.69
N ILE A 251 -1.44 -36.53 -7.04
CA ILE A 251 -0.60 -35.40 -6.60
C ILE A 251 -1.17 -34.06 -7.10
N LEU A 252 -1.56 -33.99 -8.39
CA LEU A 252 -2.16 -32.79 -8.98
C LEU A 252 -3.46 -32.38 -8.27
N ILE A 253 -4.35 -33.35 -8.00
CA ILE A 253 -5.60 -33.12 -7.26
C ILE A 253 -5.30 -32.59 -5.85
N TYR A 254 -4.35 -33.19 -5.13
CA TYR A 254 -3.94 -32.71 -3.81
C TYR A 254 -3.39 -31.27 -3.85
N ILE A 255 -2.55 -30.94 -4.83
CA ILE A 255 -1.99 -29.59 -4.99
C ILE A 255 -3.11 -28.58 -5.27
N VAL A 256 -4.05 -28.87 -6.16
CA VAL A 256 -5.20 -28.00 -6.47
C VAL A 256 -6.10 -27.80 -5.24
N MET A 257 -6.44 -28.87 -4.51
CA MET A 257 -7.23 -28.77 -3.27
C MET A 257 -6.49 -27.95 -2.19
N GLY A 258 -5.18 -28.16 -2.03
CA GLY A 258 -4.33 -27.40 -1.12
C GLY A 258 -4.27 -25.92 -1.49
N ALA A 259 -4.22 -25.58 -2.79
CA ALA A 259 -4.13 -24.21 -3.26
C ALA A 259 -5.47 -23.47 -3.12
N GLN A 260 -6.61 -24.14 -3.35
CA GLN A 260 -7.92 -23.60 -2.99
C GLN A 260 -8.05 -23.34 -1.48
N ARG A 261 -7.53 -24.26 -0.64
CA ARG A 261 -7.50 -24.09 0.82
C ARG A 261 -6.63 -22.89 1.22
N ASN A 262 -5.46 -22.72 0.61
CA ASN A 262 -4.58 -21.56 0.82
C ASN A 262 -5.28 -20.25 0.44
N LYS A 263 -5.96 -20.16 -0.71
CA LYS A 263 -6.74 -18.97 -1.12
C LYS A 263 -7.78 -18.59 -0.07
N ARG A 264 -8.51 -19.56 0.51
CA ARG A 264 -9.46 -19.34 1.61
C ARG A 264 -8.78 -18.84 2.90
N TYR A 265 -7.61 -19.37 3.24
CA TYR A 265 -6.84 -18.93 4.41
C TYR A 265 -6.22 -17.53 4.22
N GLN A 266 -5.69 -17.22 3.02
CA GLN A 266 -5.15 -15.93 2.66
C GLN A 266 -6.22 -14.83 2.75
N LEU A 267 -7.44 -15.07 2.26
CA LEU A 267 -8.56 -14.14 2.40
C LEU A 267 -8.92 -13.85 3.87
N ARG A 268 -8.85 -14.86 4.76
CA ARG A 268 -9.05 -14.65 6.21
C ARG A 268 -7.88 -13.90 6.86
N LEU A 269 -6.66 -14.17 6.43
CA LEU A 269 -5.44 -13.47 6.88
C LEU A 269 -5.46 -11.99 6.52
N MET A 270 -5.92 -11.63 5.32
CA MET A 270 -6.07 -10.22 4.94
C MET A 270 -7.12 -9.53 5.81
N ARG A 271 -8.33 -10.09 5.97
CA ARG A 271 -9.36 -9.51 6.87
C ARG A 271 -8.85 -9.26 8.30
N MET A 272 -8.03 -10.14 8.86
CA MET A 272 -7.42 -9.93 10.19
C MET A 272 -6.25 -8.93 10.17
N ARG A 273 -5.45 -8.87 9.09
CA ARG A 273 -4.45 -7.82 8.87
C ARG A 273 -5.14 -6.45 8.87
N ASP A 274 -6.26 -6.32 8.17
CA ASP A 274 -6.97 -5.07 7.92
C ASP A 274 -7.68 -4.55 9.19
N LYS A 275 -8.33 -5.44 9.96
CA LYS A 275 -8.85 -5.10 11.30
C LYS A 275 -7.76 -4.59 12.25
N ARG A 276 -6.61 -5.28 12.29
CA ARG A 276 -5.45 -4.85 13.09
C ARG A 276 -4.87 -3.53 12.59
N MET A 277 -4.86 -3.31 11.27
CA MET A 277 -4.42 -2.05 10.66
C MET A 277 -5.31 -0.88 11.11
N LYS A 278 -6.65 -1.06 11.09
CA LYS A 278 -7.60 -0.06 11.60
C LYS A 278 -7.37 0.26 13.08
N ALA A 279 -7.22 -0.76 13.93
CA ALA A 279 -6.95 -0.57 15.36
C ALA A 279 -5.60 0.12 15.65
N ILE A 280 -4.57 -0.11 14.82
CA ILE A 280 -3.30 0.62 14.87
C ILE A 280 -3.50 2.07 14.43
N ASN A 281 -4.24 2.31 13.33
CA ASN A 281 -4.54 3.66 12.84
C ASN A 281 -5.33 4.48 13.88
N GLU A 282 -6.30 3.87 14.58
CA GLU A 282 -7.06 4.49 15.68
C GLU A 282 -6.19 4.85 16.88
N LEU A 283 -5.31 3.93 17.33
CA LEU A 283 -4.33 4.20 18.39
C LEU A 283 -3.45 5.39 18.03
N LEU A 284 -2.96 5.41 16.79
CA LEU A 284 -2.00 6.40 16.33
C LEU A 284 -2.65 7.77 16.15
N ASN A 285 -3.72 7.92 15.35
CA ASN A 285 -4.38 9.22 15.12
C ASN A 285 -4.78 9.96 16.40
N TYR A 286 -4.96 9.25 17.51
CA TYR A 286 -5.35 9.81 18.81
C TYR A 286 -4.34 9.53 19.94
N ILE A 287 -3.07 9.24 19.62
CA ILE A 287 -2.06 8.83 20.61
C ILE A 287 -1.86 9.85 21.74
N LEU A 288 -2.04 11.14 21.48
CA LEU A 288 -1.97 12.18 22.51
C LEU A 288 -3.09 12.03 23.55
N VAL A 289 -4.32 11.70 23.12
CA VAL A 289 -5.46 11.45 24.03
C VAL A 289 -5.26 10.13 24.77
N VAL A 290 -4.79 9.08 24.08
CA VAL A 290 -4.43 7.78 24.69
C VAL A 290 -3.39 7.98 25.80
N LYS A 291 -2.29 8.69 25.51
CA LYS A 291 -1.23 9.03 26.48
C LYS A 291 -1.78 9.87 27.64
N PHE A 292 -2.54 10.94 27.38
CA PHE A 292 -3.14 11.78 28.42
C PHE A 292 -4.03 10.97 29.38
N GLN A 293 -4.71 9.92 28.89
CA GLN A 293 -5.66 9.13 29.68
C GLN A 293 -5.04 7.83 30.27
N ALA A 294 -3.78 7.52 29.96
CA ALA A 294 -3.06 6.30 30.33
C ALA A 294 -3.71 5.01 29.76
N TRP A 295 -4.12 5.05 28.49
CA TRP A 295 -4.83 3.95 27.80
C TRP A 295 -3.91 3.07 26.93
N GLU A 296 -2.59 3.30 26.95
CA GLU A 296 -1.58 2.54 26.20
C GLU A 296 -1.70 1.03 26.40
N ASP A 297 -1.84 0.58 27.66
CA ASP A 297 -2.00 -0.85 28.02
C ASP A 297 -3.26 -1.49 27.40
N HIS A 298 -4.38 -0.76 27.32
CA HIS A 298 -5.62 -1.25 26.73
C HIS A 298 -5.46 -1.47 25.21
N PHE A 299 -4.92 -0.48 24.50
CA PHE A 299 -4.70 -0.60 23.05
C PHE A 299 -3.65 -1.66 22.71
N ASN A 300 -2.61 -1.79 23.53
CA ASN A 300 -1.65 -2.89 23.45
C ASN A 300 -2.35 -4.25 23.50
N GLY A 301 -3.26 -4.47 24.47
CA GLY A 301 -4.08 -5.67 24.58
C GLY A 301 -4.99 -5.90 23.36
N ARG A 302 -5.72 -4.88 22.90
CA ARG A 302 -6.59 -4.92 21.71
C ARG A 302 -5.82 -5.34 20.45
N ILE A 303 -4.63 -4.78 20.24
CA ILE A 303 -3.78 -5.04 19.06
C ILE A 303 -3.08 -6.41 19.18
N GLN A 304 -2.61 -6.80 20.36
CA GLN A 304 -2.00 -8.12 20.58
C GLN A 304 -3.01 -9.25 20.37
N LYS A 305 -4.26 -9.13 20.85
CA LYS A 305 -5.31 -10.12 20.59
C LYS A 305 -5.54 -10.33 19.09
N LEU A 306 -5.66 -9.24 18.32
CA LEU A 306 -5.79 -9.31 16.86
C LEU A 306 -4.55 -9.90 16.17
N ARG A 307 -3.34 -9.70 16.72
CA ARG A 307 -2.11 -10.34 16.23
C ARG A 307 -2.09 -11.84 16.51
N ASP A 308 -2.50 -12.27 17.69
CA ASP A 308 -2.49 -13.69 18.08
C ASP A 308 -3.59 -14.48 17.33
N GLU A 309 -4.76 -13.86 17.08
CA GLU A 309 -5.76 -14.39 16.13
C GLU A 309 -5.21 -14.49 14.69
N LYS A 310 -4.47 -13.47 14.21
CA LYS A 310 -3.78 -13.54 12.91
C LYS A 310 -2.76 -14.67 12.89
N PHE A 311 -1.97 -14.84 13.95
CA PHE A 311 -0.96 -15.89 14.09
C PHE A 311 -1.56 -17.31 14.02
N ALA A 312 -2.72 -17.53 14.63
CA ALA A 312 -3.44 -18.80 14.55
C ALA A 312 -3.91 -19.13 13.11
N TRP A 313 -4.31 -18.14 12.32
CA TRP A 313 -4.59 -18.33 10.88
C TRP A 313 -3.31 -18.48 10.05
N LEU A 314 -2.23 -17.79 10.43
CA LEU A 314 -0.93 -17.84 9.75
C LEU A 314 -0.31 -19.23 9.90
N THR A 315 -0.37 -19.82 11.09
CA THR A 315 0.06 -21.21 11.35
C THR A 315 -0.70 -22.20 10.47
N LYS A 316 -2.04 -22.06 10.34
CA LYS A 316 -2.86 -22.91 9.47
C LYS A 316 -2.52 -22.77 7.99
N PHE A 317 -2.17 -21.56 7.54
CA PHE A 317 -1.65 -21.30 6.20
C PHE A 317 -0.28 -21.95 5.98
N PHE A 318 0.68 -21.74 6.89
CA PHE A 318 2.02 -22.30 6.79
C PHE A 318 2.04 -23.83 6.80
N VAL A 319 1.28 -24.48 7.68
CA VAL A 319 1.15 -25.96 7.67
C VAL A 319 0.53 -26.45 6.35
N SER A 320 -0.41 -25.70 5.77
CA SER A 320 -1.01 -26.03 4.48
C SER A 320 -0.03 -25.90 3.30
N VAL A 321 0.76 -24.82 3.25
CA VAL A 321 1.79 -24.60 2.23
C VAL A 321 2.95 -25.58 2.40
N SER A 322 3.44 -25.81 3.62
CA SER A 322 4.47 -26.81 3.90
C SER A 322 4.03 -28.21 3.47
N GLY A 323 2.74 -28.57 3.64
CA GLY A 323 2.19 -29.81 3.10
C GLY A 323 2.33 -29.95 1.58
N GLN A 324 2.04 -28.89 0.81
CA GLN A 324 2.26 -28.89 -0.64
C GLN A 324 3.74 -28.96 -1.02
N LEU A 325 4.61 -28.24 -0.30
CA LEU A 325 6.05 -28.29 -0.52
C LEU A 325 6.61 -29.69 -0.23
N ILE A 326 6.16 -30.36 0.84
CA ILE A 326 6.52 -31.75 1.15
C ILE A 326 6.09 -32.68 0.00
N THR A 327 4.86 -32.57 -0.49
CA THR A 327 4.39 -33.34 -1.64
C THR A 327 5.23 -33.06 -2.91
N LEU A 328 5.56 -31.80 -3.19
CA LEU A 328 6.38 -31.42 -4.36
C LEU A 328 7.80 -32.00 -4.29
N TRP A 329 8.46 -31.92 -3.13
CA TRP A 329 9.83 -32.42 -2.94
C TRP A 329 9.91 -33.95 -2.81
N SER A 330 8.80 -34.62 -2.51
CA SER A 330 8.73 -36.09 -2.46
C SER A 330 8.21 -36.73 -3.76
N ALA A 331 7.45 -35.99 -4.58
CA ALA A 331 6.75 -36.51 -5.75
C ALA A 331 7.62 -37.36 -6.71
N PRO A 332 8.83 -36.92 -7.15
CA PRO A 332 9.63 -37.73 -8.08
C PRO A 332 10.06 -39.09 -7.47
N VAL A 333 10.33 -39.12 -6.17
CA VAL A 333 10.77 -40.31 -5.43
C VAL A 333 9.60 -41.26 -5.15
N VAL A 334 8.41 -40.73 -4.87
CA VAL A 334 7.19 -41.53 -4.70
C VAL A 334 6.73 -42.12 -6.04
N VAL A 335 6.78 -41.34 -7.13
CA VAL A 335 6.43 -41.82 -8.47
C VAL A 335 7.45 -42.86 -8.98
N SER A 336 8.76 -42.65 -8.77
CA SER A 336 9.77 -43.63 -9.17
C SER A 336 9.66 -44.94 -8.41
N THR A 337 9.53 -44.91 -7.08
CA THR A 337 9.37 -46.11 -6.24
C THR A 337 8.14 -46.92 -6.64
N LEU A 338 6.97 -46.27 -6.79
CA LEU A 338 5.74 -46.93 -7.25
C LEU A 338 5.92 -47.55 -8.64
N THR A 339 6.50 -46.82 -9.60
CA THR A 339 6.67 -47.33 -10.96
C THR A 339 7.64 -48.52 -11.00
N PHE A 340 8.78 -48.46 -10.30
CA PHE A 340 9.74 -49.57 -10.28
C PHE A 340 9.22 -50.81 -9.53
N VAL A 341 8.39 -50.64 -8.50
CA VAL A 341 7.63 -51.75 -7.89
C VAL A 341 6.72 -52.39 -8.94
N THR A 342 5.92 -51.60 -9.68
CA THR A 342 5.05 -52.12 -10.75
C THR A 342 5.83 -52.82 -11.86
N CYS A 343 6.99 -52.29 -12.27
CA CYS A 343 7.87 -52.94 -13.25
C CYS A 343 8.31 -54.34 -12.79
N SER A 344 8.70 -54.48 -11.53
CA SER A 344 9.12 -55.75 -10.94
C SER A 344 7.97 -56.75 -10.74
N LEU A 345 6.73 -56.27 -10.60
CA LEU A 345 5.53 -57.13 -10.58
C LEU A 345 5.09 -57.54 -11.99
N ALA A 346 5.31 -56.68 -12.99
CA ALA A 346 5.01 -56.92 -14.40
C ALA A 346 6.11 -57.68 -15.16
N GLY A 347 7.20 -58.08 -14.50
CA GLY A 347 8.31 -58.84 -15.12
C GLY A 347 9.18 -58.04 -16.11
N VAL A 348 9.15 -56.70 -16.05
CA VAL A 348 9.89 -55.85 -17.01
C VAL A 348 11.36 -55.75 -16.61
N GLU A 349 12.27 -56.12 -17.52
CA GLU A 349 13.71 -56.00 -17.31
C GLU A 349 14.17 -54.53 -17.20
N LEU A 350 14.63 -54.17 -16.00
CA LEU A 350 15.13 -52.84 -15.64
C LEU A 350 16.64 -52.72 -15.90
N ASP A 351 17.00 -52.31 -17.12
CA ASP A 351 18.36 -51.87 -17.44
C ASP A 351 18.64 -50.45 -16.91
N ALA A 352 19.93 -50.15 -16.66
CA ALA A 352 20.42 -48.85 -16.23
C ALA A 352 19.98 -47.71 -17.16
N GLY A 353 20.03 -47.91 -18.48
CA GLY A 353 19.58 -46.91 -19.46
C GLY A 353 18.10 -46.56 -19.28
N LYS A 354 17.23 -47.57 -19.09
CA LYS A 354 15.80 -47.36 -18.82
C LYS A 354 15.58 -46.64 -17.50
N VAL A 355 16.27 -47.05 -16.44
CA VAL A 355 16.12 -46.49 -15.08
C VAL A 355 16.54 -45.01 -15.03
N PHE A 356 17.69 -44.64 -15.61
CA PHE A 356 18.11 -43.23 -15.64
C PHE A 356 17.24 -42.37 -16.56
N THR A 357 16.76 -42.92 -17.69
CA THR A 357 15.81 -42.23 -18.57
C THR A 357 14.49 -41.96 -17.87
N ALA A 358 13.94 -42.96 -17.18
CA ALA A 358 12.72 -42.83 -16.37
C ALA A 358 12.86 -41.76 -15.27
N MET A 359 13.98 -41.79 -14.52
CA MET A 359 14.27 -40.79 -13.48
C MET A 359 14.38 -39.36 -14.04
N SER A 360 14.96 -39.20 -15.23
CA SER A 360 15.02 -37.90 -15.92
C SER A 360 13.62 -37.41 -16.32
N LEU A 361 12.80 -38.28 -16.92
CA LEU A 361 11.41 -37.97 -17.30
C LEU A 361 10.53 -37.63 -16.09
N PHE A 362 10.68 -38.33 -14.95
CA PHE A 362 9.97 -38.00 -13.71
C PHE A 362 10.40 -36.65 -13.11
N ARG A 363 11.69 -36.29 -13.20
CA ARG A 363 12.17 -34.94 -12.81
C ARG A 363 11.60 -33.86 -13.75
N THR A 364 11.54 -34.10 -15.06
CA THR A 364 10.91 -33.19 -16.04
C THR A 364 9.39 -33.01 -15.81
N LEU A 365 8.71 -34.00 -15.23
CA LEU A 365 7.27 -33.92 -14.90
C LEU A 365 6.98 -33.04 -13.67
N GLN A 366 7.97 -32.77 -12.82
CA GLN A 366 7.79 -32.08 -11.53
C GLN A 366 7.39 -30.61 -11.69
N GLU A 367 8.01 -29.89 -12.64
CA GLU A 367 7.77 -28.46 -12.86
C GLU A 367 6.36 -28.15 -13.41
N PRO A 368 5.85 -28.82 -14.46
CA PRO A 368 4.48 -28.57 -14.94
C PRO A 368 3.41 -28.86 -13.88
N VAL A 369 3.61 -29.90 -13.07
CA VAL A 369 2.72 -30.27 -11.95
C VAL A 369 2.68 -29.19 -10.86
N HIS A 370 3.73 -28.37 -10.71
CA HIS A 370 3.74 -27.20 -9.85
C HIS A 370 3.10 -25.97 -10.50
N ASN A 371 3.53 -25.62 -11.72
CA ASN A 371 3.19 -24.33 -12.34
C ASN A 371 1.74 -24.28 -12.83
N PHE A 372 1.16 -25.39 -13.28
CA PHE A 372 -0.20 -25.41 -13.84
C PHE A 372 -1.32 -25.11 -12.84
N PRO A 373 -1.35 -25.67 -11.61
CA PRO A 373 -2.27 -25.24 -10.55
C PRO A 373 -2.15 -23.76 -10.19
N GLN A 374 -0.94 -23.20 -10.24
CA GLN A 374 -0.72 -21.78 -9.98
C GLN A 374 -1.27 -20.91 -11.13
N ALA A 375 -0.94 -21.24 -12.38
CA ALA A 375 -1.46 -20.54 -13.56
C ALA A 375 -3.00 -20.54 -13.61
N LEU A 376 -3.65 -21.69 -13.35
CA LEU A 376 -5.11 -21.78 -13.25
C LEU A 376 -5.71 -20.82 -12.21
N ILE A 377 -5.06 -20.68 -11.04
CA ILE A 377 -5.54 -19.79 -9.97
C ILE A 377 -5.34 -18.32 -10.34
N GLN A 378 -4.20 -17.97 -10.95
CA GLN A 378 -3.90 -16.60 -11.37
C GLN A 378 -4.80 -16.17 -12.54
N SER A 379 -5.01 -17.01 -13.56
CA SER A 379 -5.97 -16.73 -14.63
C SER A 379 -7.42 -16.62 -14.12
N ALA A 380 -7.82 -17.47 -13.16
CA ALA A 380 -9.13 -17.34 -12.50
C ALA A 380 -9.25 -16.08 -11.61
N GLN A 381 -8.14 -15.44 -11.23
CA GLN A 381 -8.16 -14.11 -10.61
C GLN A 381 -8.26 -13.01 -11.66
N ALA A 382 -7.45 -13.05 -12.72
CA ALA A 382 -7.53 -12.10 -13.83
C ALA A 382 -8.92 -12.04 -14.46
N LEU A 383 -9.64 -13.16 -14.58
CA LEU A 383 -11.03 -13.16 -15.07
C LEU A 383 -11.99 -12.38 -14.15
N ILE A 384 -11.83 -12.47 -12.83
CA ILE A 384 -12.64 -11.71 -11.85
C ILE A 384 -12.26 -10.22 -11.89
N SER A 385 -10.96 -9.92 -11.99
CA SER A 385 -10.45 -8.56 -12.16
C SER A 385 -10.94 -7.93 -13.47
N LEU A 386 -10.93 -8.68 -14.57
CA LEU A 386 -11.45 -8.26 -15.88
C LEU A 386 -12.95 -7.97 -15.83
N GLN A 387 -13.75 -8.83 -15.19
CA GLN A 387 -15.19 -8.62 -15.03
C GLN A 387 -15.51 -7.30 -14.30
N ARG A 388 -14.75 -6.95 -13.25
CA ARG A 388 -14.92 -5.68 -12.52
C ARG A 388 -14.50 -4.46 -13.35
N LEU A 389 -13.44 -4.61 -14.13
CA LEU A 389 -12.93 -3.56 -15.01
C LEU A 389 -13.92 -3.31 -16.16
N ASP A 390 -14.55 -4.35 -16.69
CA ASP A 390 -15.65 -4.27 -17.66
C ASP A 390 -16.88 -3.57 -17.06
N GLU A 391 -17.33 -3.98 -15.87
CA GLU A 391 -18.42 -3.33 -15.11
C GLU A 391 -18.15 -1.84 -14.85
N PHE A 392 -16.92 -1.47 -14.50
CA PHE A 392 -16.52 -0.07 -14.31
C PHE A 392 -16.41 0.72 -15.63
N LEU A 393 -15.87 0.12 -16.69
CA LEU A 393 -15.72 0.78 -17.99
C LEU A 393 -17.06 0.92 -18.74
N THR A 394 -18.05 0.05 -18.46
CA THR A 394 -19.42 0.11 -18.99
C THR A 394 -20.38 0.95 -18.13
N SER A 395 -20.00 1.31 -16.89
CA SER A 395 -20.79 2.19 -16.01
C SER A 395 -21.11 3.56 -16.65
N ARG A 396 -22.25 4.18 -16.30
CA ARG A 396 -22.80 5.35 -17.00
C ARG A 396 -21.91 6.60 -16.86
N GLU A 397 -21.78 7.33 -17.97
CA GLU A 397 -21.09 8.63 -18.05
C GLU A 397 -22.11 9.77 -18.01
N LEU A 398 -21.66 10.98 -17.66
CA LEU A 398 -22.47 12.20 -17.77
C LEU A 398 -22.73 12.56 -19.24
N GLU A 399 -23.94 13.02 -19.55
CA GLU A 399 -24.27 13.56 -20.86
C GLU A 399 -23.73 14.98 -21.04
N ASP A 400 -22.85 15.20 -22.03
CA ASP A 400 -22.32 16.52 -22.40
C ASP A 400 -23.41 17.55 -22.80
N GLY A 401 -24.66 17.10 -23.01
CA GLY A 401 -25.83 17.93 -23.35
C GLY A 401 -26.73 18.36 -22.18
N GLY A 402 -26.39 17.99 -20.93
CA GLY A 402 -27.25 18.25 -19.75
C GLY A 402 -27.47 19.73 -19.42
N VAL A 403 -26.51 20.60 -19.74
CA VAL A 403 -26.58 22.06 -19.49
C VAL A 403 -26.11 22.84 -20.71
N GLU A 404 -26.95 23.72 -21.24
CA GLU A 404 -26.60 24.62 -22.36
C GLU A 404 -25.64 25.73 -21.90
N LYS A 405 -24.34 25.54 -22.18
CA LYS A 405 -23.28 26.49 -21.80
C LYS A 405 -23.11 27.54 -22.90
N ALA A 406 -23.87 28.63 -22.80
CA ALA A 406 -23.96 29.70 -23.79
C ALA A 406 -22.68 30.57 -23.84
N PRO A 407 -22.20 30.97 -25.04
CA PRO A 407 -20.96 31.74 -25.18
C PRO A 407 -21.06 33.14 -24.58
N ARG A 408 -19.89 33.75 -24.29
CA ARG A 408 -19.80 35.16 -23.90
C ARG A 408 -20.34 36.03 -25.03
N GLY A 409 -21.45 36.72 -24.79
CA GLY A 409 -22.05 37.67 -25.73
C GLY A 409 -23.55 37.53 -26.01
N CYS A 410 -24.25 36.49 -25.52
CA CYS A 410 -25.71 36.39 -25.75
C CYS A 410 -26.48 37.57 -25.13
N ASP A 411 -27.29 38.26 -25.93
CA ASP A 411 -27.93 39.55 -25.58
C ASP A 411 -29.05 39.48 -24.52
N ASP A 412 -29.56 38.29 -24.18
CA ASP A 412 -30.75 38.09 -23.33
C ASP A 412 -30.68 38.67 -21.90
N GLY A 413 -29.54 39.22 -21.47
CA GLY A 413 -29.33 39.75 -20.11
C GLY A 413 -29.31 38.71 -18.97
N VAL A 414 -29.71 37.47 -19.25
CA VAL A 414 -29.76 36.34 -18.30
C VAL A 414 -28.39 35.66 -18.17
N ALA A 415 -28.04 35.26 -16.94
CA ALA A 415 -26.81 34.51 -16.61
C ALA A 415 -27.09 33.04 -16.31
N LEU A 416 -28.17 32.76 -15.57
CA LEU A 416 -28.66 31.41 -15.27
C LEU A 416 -30.15 31.33 -15.60
N GLU A 417 -30.55 30.25 -16.26
CA GLU A 417 -31.94 29.93 -16.59
C GLU A 417 -32.21 28.44 -16.35
N VAL A 418 -33.21 28.15 -15.53
CA VAL A 418 -33.80 26.82 -15.33
C VAL A 418 -35.28 26.95 -15.62
N ARG A 419 -35.82 26.16 -16.56
CA ARG A 419 -37.26 26.08 -16.88
C ARG A 419 -37.73 24.63 -16.82
N GLU A 420 -38.88 24.39 -16.18
CA GLU A 420 -39.58 23.09 -16.14
C GLU A 420 -38.66 21.91 -15.73
N GLY A 421 -37.69 22.20 -14.84
CA GLY A 421 -36.65 21.25 -14.48
C GLY A 421 -37.15 20.13 -13.58
N ALA A 422 -37.19 18.90 -14.12
CA ALA A 422 -37.26 17.67 -13.34
C ALA A 422 -35.91 16.95 -13.42
N ILE A 423 -35.28 16.76 -12.25
CA ILE A 423 -33.84 16.43 -12.16
C ILE A 423 -33.62 15.38 -11.09
N SER A 424 -32.80 14.37 -11.40
CA SER A 424 -32.50 13.23 -10.52
C SER A 424 -31.01 13.08 -10.27
N TRP A 425 -30.67 12.50 -9.11
CA TRP A 425 -29.34 11.95 -8.86
C TRP A 425 -29.16 10.56 -9.48
N ASP A 426 -30.24 9.78 -9.52
CA ASP A 426 -30.23 8.40 -9.99
C ASP A 426 -30.42 8.32 -11.51
N ASP A 427 -29.66 7.41 -12.13
CA ASP A 427 -29.65 7.19 -13.57
C ASP A 427 -30.94 6.52 -14.10
N GLU A 428 -31.72 5.88 -13.21
CA GLU A 428 -33.09 5.40 -13.42
C GLU A 428 -33.89 5.57 -12.10
N PRO A 429 -35.07 6.22 -12.09
CA PRO A 429 -35.92 6.23 -10.90
C PRO A 429 -36.61 4.87 -10.74
N ALA A 430 -36.38 4.21 -9.61
CA ALA A 430 -37.13 3.02 -9.24
C ALA A 430 -38.62 3.37 -9.02
N GLU A 431 -39.54 2.44 -9.29
CA GLU A 431 -40.97 2.63 -9.05
C GLU A 431 -41.26 2.82 -7.55
N GLY A 432 -41.24 4.07 -7.09
CA GLY A 432 -41.38 4.48 -5.69
C GLY A 432 -40.34 5.49 -5.19
N SER A 433 -39.19 5.66 -5.86
CA SER A 433 -38.24 6.72 -5.53
C SER A 433 -38.71 8.05 -6.13
N GLY A 434 -39.11 8.99 -5.27
CA GLY A 434 -39.66 10.30 -5.69
C GLY A 434 -38.62 11.22 -6.34
N TRP A 435 -39.11 12.09 -7.23
CA TRP A 435 -38.33 13.13 -7.91
C TRP A 435 -37.65 14.06 -6.89
N TYR A 436 -36.32 14.16 -6.93
CA TYR A 436 -35.57 15.00 -5.99
C TYR A 436 -35.82 16.50 -6.20
N LEU A 437 -35.74 16.98 -7.45
CA LEU A 437 -36.12 18.35 -7.82
C LEU A 437 -37.13 18.29 -8.96
N ARG A 438 -38.22 19.05 -8.82
CA ARG A 438 -39.36 19.06 -9.74
C ARG A 438 -39.86 20.48 -9.96
N ASP A 439 -40.30 20.78 -11.18
CA ASP A 439 -40.94 22.04 -11.59
C ASP A 439 -40.11 23.30 -11.25
N VAL A 440 -38.79 23.16 -11.17
CA VAL A 440 -37.87 24.25 -10.87
C VAL A 440 -37.86 25.26 -12.01
N ASN A 441 -38.24 26.50 -11.70
CA ASN A 441 -38.29 27.61 -12.63
C ASN A 441 -37.56 28.82 -12.00
N VAL A 442 -36.33 29.08 -12.42
CA VAL A 442 -35.43 30.09 -11.83
C VAL A 442 -34.68 30.83 -12.94
N VAL A 443 -34.67 32.17 -12.86
CA VAL A 443 -33.94 33.04 -13.81
C VAL A 443 -33.12 34.06 -13.01
N ILE A 444 -31.80 34.09 -13.21
CA ILE A 444 -30.89 35.03 -12.56
C ILE A 444 -30.24 35.92 -13.63
N LYS A 445 -30.29 37.23 -13.41
CA LYS A 445 -29.76 38.24 -14.34
C LYS A 445 -28.25 38.41 -14.16
N LYS A 446 -27.54 38.74 -15.24
CA LYS A 446 -26.09 39.03 -15.21
C LYS A 446 -25.80 40.14 -14.20
N GLY A 447 -24.78 39.93 -13.36
CA GLY A 447 -24.30 40.93 -12.41
C GLY A 447 -25.10 41.08 -11.12
N SER A 448 -25.97 40.12 -10.79
CA SER A 448 -26.74 40.10 -9.53
C SER A 448 -26.20 39.08 -8.52
N LEU A 449 -26.39 39.38 -7.22
CA LEU A 449 -26.12 38.53 -6.08
C LEU A 449 -27.42 37.83 -5.62
N ALA A 450 -27.54 36.55 -5.91
CA ALA A 450 -28.65 35.70 -5.48
C ALA A 450 -28.26 34.85 -4.27
N ALA A 451 -29.05 34.88 -3.20
CA ALA A 451 -28.90 34.01 -2.03
C ALA A 451 -29.91 32.84 -2.07
N VAL A 452 -29.49 31.64 -1.65
CA VAL A 452 -30.31 30.42 -1.64
C VAL A 452 -30.35 29.81 -0.24
N VAL A 453 -31.57 29.64 0.30
CA VAL A 453 -31.84 29.40 1.72
C VAL A 453 -32.85 28.27 1.93
N GLY A 454 -32.78 27.58 3.08
CA GLY A 454 -33.72 26.53 3.48
C GLY A 454 -33.17 25.65 4.61
N THR A 455 -33.97 24.70 5.11
CA THR A 455 -33.61 23.77 6.19
C THR A 455 -32.42 22.86 5.86
N VAL A 456 -31.82 22.21 6.87
CA VAL A 456 -30.80 21.17 6.62
C VAL A 456 -31.51 19.99 5.95
N GLY A 457 -31.07 19.63 4.74
CA GLY A 457 -31.76 18.65 3.88
C GLY A 457 -32.55 19.25 2.70
N SER A 458 -32.77 20.57 2.67
CA SER A 458 -33.58 21.27 1.62
C SER A 458 -32.95 21.35 0.22
N LEU A 459 -32.12 20.37 -0.18
CA LEU A 459 -31.55 20.18 -1.52
C LEU A 459 -30.76 21.36 -2.14
N LYS A 460 -30.30 22.33 -1.34
CA LYS A 460 -29.54 23.52 -1.79
C LYS A 460 -28.31 23.18 -2.65
N SER A 461 -27.45 22.27 -2.18
CA SER A 461 -26.25 21.86 -2.93
C SER A 461 -26.60 20.96 -4.14
N SER A 462 -27.77 20.33 -4.16
CA SER A 462 -28.32 19.65 -5.35
C SER A 462 -28.74 20.67 -6.42
N PHE A 463 -29.33 21.81 -6.04
CA PHE A 463 -29.59 22.92 -6.97
C PHE A 463 -28.30 23.42 -7.63
N ILE A 464 -27.21 23.63 -6.87
CA ILE A 464 -25.88 23.94 -7.45
C ILE A 464 -25.38 22.81 -8.37
N SER A 465 -25.56 21.54 -7.98
CA SER A 465 -25.12 20.38 -8.78
C SER A 465 -25.87 20.28 -10.12
N CYS A 466 -27.16 20.61 -10.14
CA CYS A 466 -27.96 20.82 -11.35
C CYS A 466 -27.32 21.89 -12.25
N VAL A 467 -26.97 23.07 -11.71
CA VAL A 467 -26.38 24.18 -12.49
C VAL A 467 -25.01 23.83 -13.08
N LEU A 468 -24.21 23.02 -12.39
CA LEU A 468 -22.92 22.53 -12.88
C LEU A 468 -23.06 21.50 -14.03
N GLY A 469 -24.15 20.73 -14.03
CA GLY A 469 -24.36 19.55 -14.88
C GLY A 469 -23.89 18.24 -14.25
N GLU A 470 -23.90 18.14 -12.92
CA GLU A 470 -23.52 16.94 -12.14
C GLU A 470 -24.73 16.04 -11.78
N MET A 471 -25.94 16.46 -12.15
CA MET A 471 -27.21 15.72 -11.99
C MET A 471 -27.87 15.49 -13.36
N ASN A 472 -28.63 14.40 -13.49
CA ASN A 472 -29.30 14.05 -14.74
C ASN A 472 -30.60 14.85 -14.93
N ARG A 473 -30.70 15.56 -16.05
CA ARG A 473 -31.88 16.36 -16.45
C ARG A 473 -32.89 15.46 -17.18
N ILE A 474 -33.99 15.11 -16.54
CA ILE A 474 -35.04 14.25 -17.13
C ILE A 474 -36.03 15.08 -17.96
N SER A 475 -36.37 16.29 -17.50
CA SER A 475 -37.14 17.27 -18.29
C SER A 475 -36.66 18.70 -18.07
N GLY A 476 -37.15 19.61 -18.91
CA GLY A 476 -36.87 21.03 -18.83
C GLY A 476 -35.57 21.46 -19.53
N LYS A 477 -35.17 22.71 -19.29
CA LYS A 477 -34.00 23.36 -19.89
C LYS A 477 -33.16 24.02 -18.80
N VAL A 478 -31.86 23.73 -18.80
CA VAL A 478 -30.86 24.39 -17.93
C VAL A 478 -29.83 25.08 -18.82
N ARG A 479 -29.62 26.38 -18.63
CA ARG A 479 -28.74 27.22 -19.45
C ARG A 479 -27.90 28.13 -18.56
N VAL A 480 -26.59 28.18 -18.84
CA VAL A 480 -25.59 28.98 -18.11
C VAL A 480 -24.79 29.80 -19.10
N CYS A 481 -24.64 31.11 -18.88
CA CYS A 481 -23.85 31.99 -19.74
C CYS A 481 -22.43 32.20 -19.20
N GLY A 482 -21.43 32.03 -20.06
CA GLY A 482 -20.03 32.34 -19.76
C GLY A 482 -19.28 31.28 -18.94
N ARG A 483 -18.16 31.67 -18.33
CA ARG A 483 -17.33 30.84 -17.46
C ARG A 483 -17.89 30.80 -16.04
N THR A 484 -17.92 29.61 -15.44
CA THR A 484 -18.39 29.40 -14.05
C THR A 484 -17.21 29.07 -13.14
N ALA A 485 -17.19 29.62 -11.93
CA ALA A 485 -16.33 29.18 -10.83
C ALA A 485 -17.19 28.55 -9.73
N TYR A 486 -16.66 27.53 -9.04
CA TYR A 486 -17.37 26.81 -7.98
C TYR A 486 -16.48 26.68 -6.74
N VAL A 487 -17.03 27.04 -5.58
CA VAL A 487 -16.44 26.79 -4.26
C VAL A 487 -17.36 25.80 -3.51
N PRO A 488 -16.95 24.53 -3.31
CA PRO A 488 -17.76 23.50 -2.63
C PRO A 488 -17.75 23.65 -1.11
N GLN A 489 -18.83 23.22 -0.44
CA GLN A 489 -18.92 23.25 1.04
C GLN A 489 -17.81 22.43 1.73
N THR A 490 -17.50 21.23 1.23
CA THR A 490 -16.32 20.47 1.69
C THR A 490 -15.10 20.90 0.87
N ALA A 491 -14.15 21.58 1.51
CA ALA A 491 -12.99 22.13 0.82
C ALA A 491 -12.03 21.06 0.26
N TRP A 492 -11.82 21.11 -1.06
CA TRP A 492 -10.85 20.32 -1.82
C TRP A 492 -9.65 21.18 -2.24
N ILE A 493 -8.47 20.79 -1.76
CA ILE A 493 -7.19 21.46 -1.97
C ILE A 493 -6.15 20.39 -2.33
N GLN A 494 -5.26 20.75 -3.25
CA GLN A 494 -4.30 19.86 -3.91
C GLN A 494 -3.00 19.77 -3.14
N ASN A 495 -2.29 18.65 -3.27
CA ASN A 495 -0.96 18.48 -2.72
C ASN A 495 0.09 19.24 -3.58
N GLY A 496 0.34 20.50 -3.22
CA GLY A 496 1.24 21.46 -3.86
C GLY A 496 1.24 22.77 -3.08
N THR A 497 1.99 23.79 -3.50
CA THR A 497 2.10 25.07 -2.78
C THR A 497 0.76 25.81 -2.63
N ILE A 498 0.65 26.75 -1.70
CA ILE A 498 -0.53 27.63 -1.59
C ILE A 498 -0.66 28.46 -2.88
N GLN A 499 0.45 28.94 -3.42
CA GLN A 499 0.49 29.64 -4.70
C GLN A 499 -0.09 28.79 -5.83
N GLU A 500 0.42 27.58 -6.08
CA GLU A 500 -0.10 26.67 -7.12
C GLU A 500 -1.58 26.35 -6.92
N ASN A 501 -2.02 26.20 -5.66
CA ASN A 501 -3.41 25.95 -5.33
C ASN A 501 -4.34 27.14 -5.63
N ILE A 502 -3.88 28.38 -5.54
CA ILE A 502 -4.64 29.58 -5.91
C ILE A 502 -4.58 29.81 -7.43
N LEU A 503 -3.40 29.66 -8.03
CA LEU A 503 -3.20 29.83 -9.48
C LEU A 503 -3.93 28.76 -10.31
N PHE A 504 -4.01 27.52 -9.80
CA PHE A 504 -4.67 26.36 -10.43
C PHE A 504 -4.23 26.13 -11.89
N GLY A 505 -2.92 26.26 -12.13
CA GLY A 505 -2.31 26.19 -13.46
C GLY A 505 -2.72 27.33 -14.39
N ALA A 506 -2.81 28.56 -13.86
CA ALA A 506 -2.77 29.82 -14.60
C ALA A 506 -1.45 30.56 -14.31
N ALA A 507 -1.10 31.54 -15.15
CA ALA A 507 0.08 32.38 -14.92
C ALA A 507 -0.10 33.29 -13.68
N MET A 508 1.01 33.67 -13.05
CA MET A 508 1.02 34.56 -11.88
C MET A 508 1.06 36.03 -12.30
N GLU A 509 0.05 36.81 -11.91
CA GLU A 509 -0.07 38.25 -12.11
C GLU A 509 0.10 38.93 -10.75
N PRO A 510 1.30 39.45 -10.37
CA PRO A 510 1.62 39.75 -8.96
C PRO A 510 0.64 40.69 -8.25
N GLY A 511 0.28 41.82 -8.88
CA GLY A 511 -0.64 42.79 -8.26
C GLY A 511 -2.06 42.24 -8.04
N ARG A 512 -2.55 41.42 -8.98
CA ARG A 512 -3.88 40.79 -8.89
C ARG A 512 -3.89 39.63 -7.91
N TYR A 513 -2.81 38.87 -7.85
CA TYR A 513 -2.60 37.82 -6.85
C TYR A 513 -2.59 38.41 -5.43
N GLN A 514 -1.84 39.51 -5.22
CA GLN A 514 -1.81 40.21 -3.94
C GLN A 514 -3.18 40.81 -3.56
N GLU A 515 -3.92 41.37 -4.52
CA GLU A 515 -5.30 41.82 -4.27
C GLU A 515 -6.23 40.67 -3.84
N VAL A 516 -6.15 39.51 -4.48
CA VAL A 516 -6.93 38.32 -4.08
C VAL A 516 -6.57 37.86 -2.66
N LEU A 517 -5.29 37.88 -2.29
CA LEU A 517 -4.86 37.54 -0.92
C LEU A 517 -5.43 38.50 0.13
N ARG A 518 -5.37 39.82 -0.12
CA ARG A 518 -5.97 40.86 0.74
C ARG A 518 -7.47 40.64 0.89
N VAL A 519 -8.17 40.47 -0.23
CA VAL A 519 -9.64 40.34 -0.30
C VAL A 519 -10.14 39.06 0.37
N CYS A 520 -9.34 37.98 0.38
CA CYS A 520 -9.65 36.74 1.09
C CYS A 520 -9.14 36.69 2.55
N CYS A 521 -8.64 37.81 3.09
CA CYS A 521 -8.01 37.91 4.41
C CYS A 521 -6.79 36.99 4.61
N LEU A 522 -6.14 36.51 3.55
CA LEU A 522 -5.07 35.51 3.64
C LEU A 522 -3.70 36.09 4.01
N GLU A 523 -3.50 37.40 3.90
CA GLU A 523 -2.22 38.07 4.21
C GLU A 523 -1.69 37.69 5.61
N LYS A 524 -2.52 37.80 6.65
CA LYS A 524 -2.14 37.48 8.03
C LYS A 524 -1.91 35.98 8.27
N ASP A 525 -2.59 35.11 7.53
CA ASP A 525 -2.33 33.67 7.59
C ASP A 525 -0.97 33.35 6.97
N LEU A 526 -0.64 33.97 5.83
CA LEU A 526 0.64 33.80 5.15
C LEU A 526 1.81 34.42 5.93
N GLU A 527 1.63 35.54 6.61
CA GLU A 527 2.60 36.12 7.57
C GLU A 527 2.91 35.18 8.75
N MET A 528 1.94 34.35 9.17
CA MET A 528 2.12 33.35 10.23
C MET A 528 2.74 32.04 9.72
N ILE A 529 2.83 31.83 8.42
CA ILE A 529 3.32 30.60 7.78
C ILE A 529 4.78 30.78 7.37
N GLN A 530 5.65 29.84 7.77
CA GLN A 530 7.12 30.02 7.74
C GLN A 530 7.72 30.27 6.33
N PHE A 531 7.07 29.82 5.26
CA PHE A 531 7.49 30.06 3.87
C PHE A 531 6.44 30.84 3.06
N GLY A 532 5.50 31.51 3.74
CA GLY A 532 4.38 32.19 3.10
C GLY A 532 3.61 31.25 2.17
N ASP A 533 3.36 31.70 0.95
CA ASP A 533 2.57 30.98 -0.06
C ASP A 533 3.34 29.87 -0.80
N GLN A 534 4.67 29.83 -0.67
CA GLN A 534 5.52 28.74 -1.16
C GLN A 534 5.40 27.46 -0.30
N THR A 535 4.61 27.50 0.77
CA THR A 535 4.40 26.35 1.66
C THR A 535 3.57 25.28 0.96
N GLU A 536 4.10 24.07 0.84
CA GLU A 536 3.35 22.91 0.34
C GLU A 536 2.16 22.58 1.25
N ILE A 537 0.95 22.72 0.70
CA ILE A 537 -0.26 22.18 1.28
C ILE A 537 -0.29 20.67 1.05
N GLY A 538 -0.70 19.90 2.07
CA GLY A 538 -0.95 18.47 1.90
C GLY A 538 -2.28 18.09 1.26
N GLU A 539 -2.38 16.84 0.83
CA GLU A 539 -3.62 16.18 0.40
C GLU A 539 -4.81 16.61 1.29
N ARG A 540 -5.86 17.16 0.67
CA ARG A 540 -7.09 17.70 1.32
C ARG A 540 -6.83 18.83 2.34
N GLY A 541 -5.76 19.60 2.14
CA GLY A 541 -5.52 20.83 2.88
C GLY A 541 -5.04 20.64 4.32
N ILE A 542 -4.57 19.47 4.75
CA ILE A 542 -4.52 19.10 6.18
C ILE A 542 -3.66 20.02 7.08
N ASN A 543 -2.73 20.79 6.53
CA ASN A 543 -1.92 21.78 7.27
C ASN A 543 -2.70 23.07 7.66
N LEU A 544 -3.98 23.17 7.27
CA LEU A 544 -4.78 24.41 7.33
C LEU A 544 -6.08 24.18 8.13
N SER A 545 -6.51 25.20 8.86
CA SER A 545 -7.83 25.21 9.52
C SER A 545 -8.98 25.20 8.51
N GLY A 546 -10.19 24.80 8.91
CA GLY A 546 -11.36 24.75 8.02
C GLY A 546 -11.60 26.07 7.27
N GLY A 547 -11.56 27.20 8.00
CA GLY A 547 -11.69 28.53 7.43
C GLY A 547 -10.50 28.99 6.57
N GLN A 548 -9.27 28.53 6.84
CA GLN A 548 -8.14 28.74 5.91
C GLN A 548 -8.36 27.98 4.60
N LYS A 549 -8.86 26.74 4.66
CA LYS A 549 -9.15 25.94 3.44
C LYS A 549 -10.23 26.60 2.58
N GLN A 550 -11.34 27.01 3.18
CA GLN A 550 -12.42 27.72 2.47
C GLN A 550 -11.91 29.03 1.84
N ARG A 551 -11.06 29.80 2.54
CA ARG A 551 -10.50 31.05 2.00
C ARG A 551 -9.49 30.84 0.86
N ILE A 552 -8.68 29.77 0.90
CA ILE A 552 -7.78 29.42 -0.23
C ILE A 552 -8.56 28.94 -1.47
N GLN A 553 -9.66 28.18 -1.28
CA GLN A 553 -10.55 27.85 -2.41
C GLN A 553 -11.28 29.07 -2.97
N LEU A 554 -11.73 29.99 -2.11
CA LEU A 554 -12.34 31.24 -2.53
C LEU A 554 -11.34 32.10 -3.34
N ALA A 555 -10.09 32.20 -2.87
CA ALA A 555 -9.00 32.83 -3.60
C ALA A 555 -8.78 32.20 -4.99
N ARG A 556 -8.74 30.86 -5.09
CA ARG A 556 -8.68 30.13 -6.37
C ARG A 556 -9.81 30.53 -7.33
N ALA A 557 -11.04 30.63 -6.82
CA ALA A 557 -12.19 31.00 -7.64
C ALA A 557 -12.07 32.42 -8.21
N ILE A 558 -11.72 33.41 -7.38
CA ILE A 558 -11.59 34.83 -7.78
C ILE A 558 -10.39 35.02 -8.73
N TYR A 559 -9.27 34.33 -8.46
CA TYR A 559 -8.09 34.38 -9.31
C TYR A 559 -8.34 33.84 -10.74
N ARG A 560 -9.41 33.08 -10.95
CA ARG A 560 -9.80 32.61 -12.29
C ARG A 560 -10.49 33.66 -13.17
N ASP A 561 -11.05 34.71 -12.57
CA ASP A 561 -12.03 35.64 -13.16
C ASP A 561 -13.10 34.97 -14.05
N CYS A 562 -14.07 34.34 -13.40
CA CYS A 562 -15.26 33.81 -14.06
C CYS A 562 -16.36 34.86 -14.23
N ASP A 563 -17.39 34.52 -14.99
CA ASP A 563 -18.56 35.37 -15.27
C ASP A 563 -19.70 35.12 -14.26
N THR A 564 -19.78 33.86 -13.79
CA THR A 564 -20.70 33.37 -12.76
C THR A 564 -19.92 32.64 -11.66
N TYR A 565 -20.29 32.87 -10.40
CA TYR A 565 -19.70 32.25 -9.21
C TYR A 565 -20.77 31.48 -8.43
N LEU A 566 -20.49 30.22 -8.11
CA LEU A 566 -21.34 29.36 -7.27
C LEU A 566 -20.61 29.11 -5.95
N LEU A 567 -21.17 29.63 -4.85
CA LEU A 567 -20.58 29.60 -3.51
C LEU A 567 -21.46 28.74 -2.60
N ASP A 568 -20.99 27.54 -2.25
CA ASP A 568 -21.74 26.54 -1.46
C ASP A 568 -21.30 26.61 0.01
N ASP A 569 -21.99 27.45 0.79
CA ASP A 569 -21.87 27.60 2.25
C ASP A 569 -20.45 27.93 2.76
N VAL A 570 -19.77 28.81 2.02
CA VAL A 570 -18.34 29.19 2.14
C VAL A 570 -17.98 29.89 3.47
N PHE A 571 -18.97 30.33 4.25
CA PHE A 571 -18.77 30.97 5.56
C PHE A 571 -18.85 29.98 6.74
N SER A 572 -19.18 28.72 6.51
CA SER A 572 -19.48 27.73 7.56
C SER A 572 -18.32 27.36 8.48
N ALA A 573 -17.06 27.47 8.04
CA ALA A 573 -15.87 27.21 8.87
C ALA A 573 -15.00 28.46 9.10
N VAL A 574 -15.52 29.65 8.77
CA VAL A 574 -14.88 30.95 8.96
C VAL A 574 -15.53 31.65 10.17
N ASP A 575 -14.76 32.38 10.96
CA ASP A 575 -15.33 33.18 12.05
C ASP A 575 -16.14 34.37 11.50
N ALA A 576 -17.10 34.87 12.30
CA ALA A 576 -18.01 35.94 11.85
C ALA A 576 -17.29 37.24 11.47
N GLN A 577 -16.12 37.54 12.05
CA GLN A 577 -15.37 38.77 11.77
C GLN A 577 -14.70 38.69 10.39
N THR A 578 -14.01 37.59 10.08
CA THR A 578 -13.45 37.34 8.75
C THR A 578 -14.54 37.08 7.69
N GLY A 579 -15.64 36.40 8.05
CA GLY A 579 -16.79 36.19 7.16
C GLY A 579 -17.43 37.51 6.70
N SER A 580 -17.67 38.44 7.63
CA SER A 580 -18.23 39.76 7.33
C SER A 580 -17.31 40.62 6.45
N PHE A 581 -15.99 40.56 6.68
CA PHE A 581 -15.01 41.23 5.83
C PHE A 581 -15.04 40.67 4.40
N ILE A 582 -15.08 39.34 4.25
CA ILE A 582 -15.16 38.67 2.94
C ILE A 582 -16.47 39.03 2.21
N LEU A 583 -17.62 39.05 2.90
CA LEU A 583 -18.88 39.47 2.27
C LEU A 583 -18.78 40.91 1.72
N LYS A 584 -18.17 41.83 2.48
CA LYS A 584 -17.99 43.23 2.10
C LYS A 584 -16.98 43.42 0.97
N GLU A 585 -15.73 43.01 1.18
CA GLU A 585 -14.61 43.33 0.29
C GLU A 585 -14.48 42.35 -0.89
N CYS A 586 -14.87 41.08 -0.72
CA CYS A 586 -14.88 40.10 -1.80
C CYS A 586 -16.20 40.10 -2.56
N VAL A 587 -17.31 39.73 -1.90
CA VAL A 587 -18.57 39.45 -2.59
C VAL A 587 -19.22 40.72 -3.13
N ARG A 588 -19.20 41.82 -2.37
CA ARG A 588 -19.72 43.13 -2.81
C ARG A 588 -18.66 44.06 -3.42
N GLY A 589 -17.37 43.80 -3.16
CA GLY A 589 -16.23 44.54 -3.69
C GLY A 589 -15.65 43.92 -4.97
N ALA A 590 -14.75 42.95 -4.83
CA ALA A 590 -14.02 42.35 -5.97
C ALA A 590 -14.93 41.64 -7.01
N LEU A 591 -16.07 41.08 -6.59
CA LEU A 591 -17.04 40.42 -7.50
C LEU A 591 -18.13 41.36 -8.03
N LYS A 592 -18.01 42.68 -7.82
CA LYS A 592 -19.02 43.67 -8.25
C LYS A 592 -19.26 43.61 -9.77
N GLY A 593 -20.51 43.36 -10.15
CA GLY A 593 -20.93 43.22 -11.56
C GLY A 593 -20.72 41.82 -12.16
N LYS A 594 -20.18 40.86 -11.40
CA LYS A 594 -20.23 39.42 -11.72
C LYS A 594 -21.54 38.83 -11.18
N THR A 595 -21.97 37.69 -11.74
CA THR A 595 -23.14 36.97 -11.20
C THR A 595 -22.69 36.07 -10.07
N VAL A 596 -23.33 36.16 -8.90
CA VAL A 596 -22.97 35.35 -7.71
C VAL A 596 -24.19 34.64 -7.18
N VAL A 597 -24.09 33.33 -6.99
CA VAL A 597 -25.10 32.49 -6.32
C VAL A 597 -24.49 31.98 -5.01
N LEU A 598 -25.01 32.47 -3.89
CA LEU A 598 -24.59 32.12 -2.53
C LEU A 598 -25.61 31.20 -1.87
N VAL A 599 -25.30 29.91 -1.76
CA VAL A 599 -25.97 29.02 -0.81
C VAL A 599 -25.38 29.31 0.58
N THR A 600 -26.22 29.53 1.58
CA THR A 600 -25.76 29.53 2.98
C THR A 600 -26.88 29.19 3.97
N HIS A 601 -26.47 28.69 5.14
CA HIS A 601 -27.34 28.53 6.29
C HIS A 601 -27.38 29.75 7.24
N GLN A 602 -26.46 30.71 7.10
CA GLN A 602 -26.36 31.88 8.00
C GLN A 602 -27.29 33.01 7.51
N VAL A 603 -28.36 33.26 8.29
CA VAL A 603 -29.39 34.28 8.00
C VAL A 603 -28.80 35.69 7.96
N ASP A 604 -27.72 35.90 8.71
CA ASP A 604 -27.04 37.19 8.93
C ASP A 604 -26.52 37.84 7.65
N PHE A 605 -26.33 37.08 6.56
CA PHE A 605 -25.84 37.62 5.29
C PHE A 605 -26.95 37.94 4.27
N LEU A 606 -28.20 37.53 4.52
CA LEU A 606 -29.29 37.60 3.54
C LEU A 606 -29.75 39.03 3.22
N HIS A 607 -29.61 39.96 4.18
CA HIS A 607 -29.97 41.36 4.01
C HIS A 607 -29.12 42.12 2.98
N ASN A 608 -28.11 41.47 2.39
CA ASN A 608 -27.21 42.04 1.37
C ASN A 608 -27.46 41.52 -0.06
N ALA A 609 -28.42 40.63 -0.29
CA ALA A 609 -28.66 40.00 -1.59
C ALA A 609 -29.72 40.73 -2.45
N ASP A 610 -29.53 40.71 -3.77
CA ASP A 610 -30.46 41.30 -4.75
C ASP A 610 -31.69 40.41 -5.01
N LEU A 611 -31.54 39.10 -4.78
CA LEU A 611 -32.56 38.07 -4.96
C LEU A 611 -32.40 37.01 -3.87
N ILE A 612 -33.49 36.58 -3.25
CA ILE A 612 -33.49 35.48 -2.27
C ILE A 612 -34.40 34.36 -2.78
N LEU A 613 -33.86 33.15 -2.85
CA LEU A 613 -34.55 31.92 -3.24
C LEU A 613 -34.67 31.00 -2.03
N THR A 614 -35.89 30.58 -1.70
CA THR A 614 -36.16 29.66 -0.59
C THR A 614 -36.59 28.30 -1.11
N LEU A 615 -35.97 27.23 -0.58
CA LEU A 615 -36.30 25.84 -0.89
C LEU A 615 -37.01 25.19 0.30
N ALA A 616 -38.21 24.66 0.05
CA ALA A 616 -39.04 23.93 1.02
C ALA A 616 -38.98 22.41 0.79
N GLU A 617 -39.40 21.63 1.78
CA GLU A 617 -39.24 20.18 1.81
C GLU A 617 -40.32 19.40 1.04
N ALA A 618 -39.90 18.28 0.43
CA ALA A 618 -40.79 17.17 0.06
C ALA A 618 -40.71 16.08 1.15
N GLN A 619 -41.83 15.43 1.47
CA GLN A 619 -41.91 14.51 2.62
C GLN A 619 -41.31 13.12 2.37
N ASN A 620 -40.68 12.60 3.43
CA ASN A 620 -40.44 11.18 3.74
C ASN A 620 -39.68 10.30 2.73
N GLY A 621 -38.41 10.04 3.05
CA GLY A 621 -37.61 8.95 2.47
C GLY A 621 -36.28 8.80 3.22
N SER A 622 -36.04 7.63 3.84
CA SER A 622 -34.79 7.33 4.55
C SER A 622 -33.73 6.67 3.64
N VAL A 623 -32.46 6.64 4.09
CA VAL A 623 -31.25 6.15 3.37
C VAL A 623 -30.69 7.21 2.40
N GLY A 624 -29.38 7.43 2.29
CA GLY A 624 -28.26 6.96 3.12
C GLY A 624 -26.92 7.48 2.57
N ILE A 625 -26.05 8.03 3.42
CA ILE A 625 -24.85 8.79 2.97
C ILE A 625 -23.59 7.90 2.98
N PRO A 626 -22.79 7.86 1.88
CA PRO A 626 -21.56 7.08 1.84
C PRO A 626 -20.39 7.75 2.61
N THR A 627 -20.01 7.12 3.73
CA THR A 627 -18.65 7.00 4.30
C THR A 627 -17.62 8.12 4.03
N LYS A 628 -17.27 8.91 5.08
CA LYS A 628 -16.02 9.69 5.14
C LYS A 628 -14.98 8.99 6.04
N GLY A 629 -14.22 8.04 5.49
CA GLY A 629 -13.09 7.40 6.19
C GLY A 629 -11.94 8.37 6.50
N LYS A 630 -11.30 8.20 7.66
CA LYS A 630 -10.22 9.05 8.22
C LYS A 630 -8.82 8.45 7.99
N GLY A 631 -7.80 9.31 7.99
CA GLY A 631 -6.38 9.01 7.69
C GLY A 631 -6.05 9.27 6.22
N THR A 632 -5.05 10.07 5.79
CA THR A 632 -3.65 10.28 6.22
C THR A 632 -2.94 11.14 5.13
N ALA A 633 -1.59 11.13 5.01
CA ALA A 633 -0.78 12.18 4.35
C ALA A 633 0.77 11.90 4.30
N LYS A 634 1.61 12.80 3.72
CA LYS A 634 3.08 12.96 4.02
C LYS A 634 3.62 14.38 3.73
N LEU A 635 4.50 14.95 4.57
CA LEU A 635 5.24 16.21 4.33
C LEU A 635 6.75 15.90 4.27
N ILE A 636 7.40 15.97 3.10
CA ILE A 636 8.63 15.20 2.85
C ILE A 636 9.91 15.98 3.16
N ASP A 637 10.43 15.78 4.38
CA ASP A 637 11.86 15.51 4.57
C ASP A 637 12.17 14.13 3.96
N GLU A 638 13.25 14.00 3.16
CA GLU A 638 13.56 12.75 2.42
C GLU A 638 13.80 11.55 3.38
N GLU A 639 13.44 10.33 2.96
CA GLU A 639 13.70 9.11 3.74
C GLU A 639 15.22 8.95 3.99
N GLN A 640 15.68 9.18 5.23
CA GLN A 640 17.10 9.30 5.54
C GLN A 640 17.92 8.12 4.98
N ARG A 641 18.74 8.46 3.98
CA ARG A 641 19.29 7.51 3.03
C ARG A 641 20.53 6.83 3.60
N GLN A 642 20.35 5.70 4.29
CA GLN A 642 21.47 4.76 4.45
C GLN A 642 21.86 4.21 3.06
N THR A 643 23.14 4.40 2.71
CA THR A 643 23.74 3.99 1.44
C THR A 643 24.69 2.81 1.68
N GLY A 644 24.35 1.63 1.15
CA GLY A 644 25.21 0.45 1.28
C GLY A 644 24.49 -0.88 1.06
N PRO A 645 25.22 -2.01 1.16
CA PRO A 645 24.61 -3.34 1.27
C PRO A 645 23.92 -3.52 2.63
N VAL A 646 22.89 -4.36 2.69
CA VAL A 646 22.22 -4.75 3.94
C VAL A 646 23.25 -5.35 4.88
N SER A 647 23.37 -4.80 6.09
CA SER A 647 24.49 -5.17 6.95
C SER A 647 24.38 -6.63 7.44
N TRP A 648 25.50 -7.36 7.51
CA TRP A 648 25.54 -8.74 8.05
C TRP A 648 24.92 -8.88 9.45
N ARG A 649 24.88 -7.76 10.20
CA ARG A 649 24.19 -7.65 11.49
C ARG A 649 22.70 -7.98 11.38
N VAL A 650 22.01 -7.57 10.31
CA VAL A 650 20.57 -7.85 10.09
C VAL A 650 20.32 -9.33 9.88
N TYR A 651 21.10 -9.99 9.02
CA TYR A 651 21.04 -11.44 8.80
C TYR A 651 21.28 -12.21 10.10
N LYS A 652 22.28 -11.81 10.90
CA LYS A 652 22.53 -12.37 12.23
C LYS A 652 21.32 -12.17 13.16
N MET A 653 20.77 -10.95 13.25
CA MET A 653 19.60 -10.67 14.11
C MET A 653 18.41 -11.55 13.71
N TYR A 654 18.02 -11.57 12.43
CA TYR A 654 16.91 -12.42 11.95
C TYR A 654 17.10 -13.90 12.29
N GLY A 655 18.32 -14.43 12.17
CA GLY A 655 18.64 -15.81 12.52
C GLY A 655 18.63 -16.11 14.04
N THR A 656 18.97 -15.14 14.90
CA THR A 656 19.20 -15.39 16.34
C THR A 656 18.16 -14.83 17.31
N GLU A 657 17.28 -13.89 16.91
CA GLU A 657 16.37 -13.18 17.84
C GLU A 657 15.43 -14.11 18.62
N ALA A 658 14.88 -15.16 18.00
CA ALA A 658 13.87 -16.01 18.66
C ALA A 658 14.44 -17.25 19.39
N TRP A 659 15.53 -17.85 18.92
CA TRP A 659 16.09 -19.13 19.43
C TRP A 659 17.62 -19.14 19.55
N GLY A 660 18.28 -17.99 19.44
CA GLY A 660 19.74 -17.90 19.38
C GLY A 660 20.31 -18.69 18.20
N TRP A 661 21.57 -19.12 18.32
CA TRP A 661 22.21 -19.96 17.31
C TRP A 661 21.62 -21.38 17.22
N TRP A 662 20.94 -21.88 18.26
CA TRP A 662 20.35 -23.22 18.27
C TRP A 662 19.27 -23.39 17.18
N GLY A 663 18.46 -22.35 16.92
CA GLY A 663 17.49 -22.36 15.82
C GLY A 663 18.16 -22.50 14.44
N VAL A 664 19.25 -21.77 14.23
CA VAL A 664 20.05 -21.84 12.98
C VAL A 664 20.68 -23.23 12.81
N VAL A 665 21.26 -23.78 13.88
CA VAL A 665 21.84 -25.13 13.89
C VAL A 665 20.78 -26.20 13.60
N ALA A 666 19.57 -26.08 14.15
CA ALA A 666 18.48 -27.02 13.87
C ALA A 666 18.02 -27.01 12.41
N VAL A 667 17.91 -25.82 11.78
CA VAL A 667 17.58 -25.69 10.35
C VAL A 667 18.69 -26.25 9.45
N LEU A 668 19.96 -25.98 9.78
CA LEU A 668 21.09 -26.53 9.04
C LEU A 668 21.16 -28.06 9.18
N ALA A 669 21.11 -28.60 10.40
CA ALA A 669 21.20 -30.03 10.65
C ALA A 669 20.06 -30.82 9.98
N THR A 670 18.80 -30.36 10.09
CA THR A 670 17.67 -31.03 9.41
C THR A 670 17.78 -30.95 7.88
N THR A 671 18.38 -29.90 7.33
CA THR A 671 18.65 -29.80 5.89
C THR A 671 19.79 -30.72 5.46
N VAL A 672 20.89 -30.80 6.21
CA VAL A 672 22.02 -31.71 5.95
C VAL A 672 21.57 -33.17 5.94
N VAL A 673 20.85 -33.61 6.98
CA VAL A 673 20.42 -35.01 7.11
C VAL A 673 19.44 -35.41 6.00
N TRP A 674 18.52 -34.51 5.62
CA TRP A 674 17.66 -34.70 4.45
C TRP A 674 18.45 -34.83 3.14
N GLN A 675 19.44 -33.97 2.92
CA GLN A 675 20.26 -34.00 1.70
C GLN A 675 21.07 -35.30 1.59
N VAL A 676 21.66 -35.75 2.71
CA VAL A 676 22.41 -37.02 2.76
C VAL A 676 21.52 -38.23 2.44
N ALA A 677 20.26 -38.24 2.87
CA ALA A 677 19.30 -39.30 2.53
C ALA A 677 18.98 -39.34 1.02
N LEU A 678 18.81 -38.18 0.38
CA LEU A 678 18.65 -38.09 -1.08
C LEU A 678 19.91 -38.56 -1.84
N MET A 679 21.10 -38.15 -1.40
CA MET A 679 22.37 -38.61 -1.99
C MET A 679 22.52 -40.13 -1.87
N ALA A 680 22.16 -40.71 -0.73
CA ALA A 680 22.21 -42.16 -0.51
C ALA A 680 21.23 -42.94 -1.43
N SER A 681 20.04 -42.37 -1.68
CA SER A 681 19.06 -42.93 -2.63
C SER A 681 19.64 -43.00 -4.06
N ASP A 682 20.13 -41.89 -4.59
CA ASP A 682 20.65 -41.83 -5.96
C ASP A 682 21.97 -42.63 -6.11
N TYR A 683 22.83 -42.66 -5.08
CA TYR A 683 24.05 -43.49 -5.10
C TYR A 683 23.74 -44.99 -5.07
N TRP A 684 22.75 -45.43 -4.27
CA TRP A 684 22.29 -46.82 -4.24
C TRP A 684 21.76 -47.29 -5.60
N LEU A 685 21.02 -46.40 -6.30
CA LEU A 685 20.53 -46.63 -7.67
C LEU A 685 21.69 -46.89 -8.65
N ALA A 686 22.75 -46.07 -8.60
CA ALA A 686 23.91 -46.18 -9.47
C ALA A 686 24.84 -47.36 -9.13
N PHE A 687 24.96 -47.75 -7.85
CA PHE A 687 25.86 -48.83 -7.43
C PHE A 687 25.35 -50.22 -7.83
N LYS A 688 24.03 -50.46 -7.80
CA LYS A 688 23.47 -51.82 -7.95
C LYS A 688 23.04 -52.19 -9.38
N THR A 689 22.96 -51.21 -10.29
CA THR A 689 22.57 -51.37 -11.71
C THR A 689 23.60 -51.93 -12.71
N PRO A 690 24.94 -51.98 -12.47
CA PRO A 690 25.88 -52.47 -13.49
C PRO A 690 25.77 -53.97 -13.84
N ALA A 691 25.87 -54.28 -15.14
CA ALA A 691 25.67 -55.62 -15.71
C ALA A 691 26.60 -56.73 -15.17
N LYS A 692 27.76 -56.38 -14.57
CA LYS A 692 28.63 -57.39 -13.92
C LYS A 692 28.04 -57.99 -12.64
N ASN A 693 26.98 -57.39 -12.07
CA ASN A 693 26.36 -57.82 -10.81
C ASN A 693 25.15 -58.76 -11.00
N VAL A 694 24.80 -59.17 -12.22
CA VAL A 694 23.57 -59.94 -12.54
C VAL A 694 23.46 -61.24 -11.74
N ALA A 695 24.57 -61.97 -11.55
CA ALA A 695 24.60 -63.20 -10.75
C ALA A 695 24.24 -63.02 -9.25
N PHE A 696 24.21 -61.79 -8.75
CA PHE A 696 23.82 -61.43 -7.38
C PHE A 696 22.76 -60.32 -7.35
N PHE A 697 21.96 -60.15 -8.42
CA PHE A 697 20.91 -59.15 -8.48
C PHE A 697 19.57 -59.73 -8.00
N ASN A 698 19.21 -59.46 -6.75
CA ASN A 698 17.87 -59.73 -6.20
C ASN A 698 17.00 -58.47 -6.32
N PRO A 699 16.02 -58.39 -7.25
CA PRO A 699 15.20 -57.19 -7.44
C PRO A 699 14.44 -56.79 -6.17
N ILE A 700 13.92 -57.78 -5.45
CA ILE A 700 13.16 -57.63 -4.20
C ILE A 700 14.01 -56.92 -3.11
N VAL A 701 15.32 -57.20 -3.05
CA VAL A 701 16.22 -56.56 -2.06
C VAL A 701 16.58 -55.15 -2.49
N PHE A 702 16.89 -54.95 -3.78
CA PHE A 702 17.20 -53.65 -4.36
C PHE A 702 16.06 -52.64 -4.14
N ILE A 703 14.83 -53.03 -4.49
CA ILE A 703 13.61 -52.21 -4.36
C ILE A 703 13.28 -51.95 -2.88
N ARG A 704 13.42 -52.94 -1.99
CA ARG A 704 13.14 -52.77 -0.55
C ARG A 704 14.05 -51.72 0.09
N VAL A 705 15.35 -51.75 -0.22
CA VAL A 705 16.31 -50.76 0.30
C VAL A 705 16.02 -49.38 -0.27
N TYR A 706 15.80 -49.27 -1.59
CA TYR A 706 15.45 -48.01 -2.25
C TYR A 706 14.19 -47.38 -1.62
N ALA A 707 13.10 -48.15 -1.48
CA ALA A 707 11.86 -47.69 -0.85
C ALA A 707 12.04 -47.28 0.63
N THR A 708 12.91 -47.95 1.38
CA THR A 708 13.21 -47.57 2.77
C THR A 708 13.91 -46.21 2.85
N ILE A 709 14.93 -45.98 2.01
CA ILE A 709 15.64 -44.68 1.94
C ILE A 709 14.69 -43.58 1.46
N SER A 710 13.80 -43.89 0.50
CA SER A 710 12.75 -42.98 0.04
C SER A 710 11.82 -42.54 1.18
N ILE A 711 11.27 -43.49 1.95
CA ILE A 711 10.37 -43.18 3.08
C ILE A 711 11.08 -42.31 4.13
N VAL A 712 12.33 -42.63 4.48
CA VAL A 712 13.15 -41.82 5.40
C VAL A 712 13.35 -40.40 4.87
N SER A 713 13.59 -40.25 3.56
CA SER A 713 13.74 -38.92 2.92
C SER A 713 12.46 -38.08 2.99
N VAL A 714 11.27 -38.70 2.89
CA VAL A 714 9.97 -38.01 3.04
C VAL A 714 9.70 -37.59 4.50
N VAL A 715 10.08 -38.42 5.48
CA VAL A 715 10.02 -38.04 6.90
C VAL A 715 10.96 -36.85 7.18
N LEU A 716 12.19 -36.89 6.67
CA LEU A 716 13.18 -35.83 6.87
C LEU A 716 12.76 -34.50 6.23
N VAL A 717 12.20 -34.49 5.01
CA VAL A 717 11.71 -33.24 4.40
C VAL A 717 10.52 -32.67 5.18
N THR A 718 9.68 -33.52 5.78
CA THR A 718 8.56 -33.13 6.63
C THR A 718 9.06 -32.43 7.90
N VAL A 719 10.03 -33.03 8.61
CA VAL A 719 10.65 -32.43 9.80
C VAL A 719 11.31 -31.09 9.45
N ARG A 720 12.11 -31.04 8.36
CA ARG A 720 12.76 -29.82 7.89
C ARG A 720 11.77 -28.68 7.61
N ALA A 721 10.69 -28.97 6.88
CA ALA A 721 9.67 -27.99 6.53
C ALA A 721 8.89 -27.45 7.75
N LEU A 722 8.63 -28.30 8.75
CA LEU A 722 7.97 -27.89 9.99
C LEU A 722 8.90 -27.04 10.88
N VAL A 723 10.18 -27.42 11.02
CA VAL A 723 11.17 -26.64 11.80
C VAL A 723 11.39 -25.25 11.21
N VAL A 724 11.55 -25.14 9.88
CA VAL A 724 11.68 -23.85 9.18
C VAL A 724 10.43 -22.97 9.38
N ALA A 725 9.24 -23.54 9.19
CA ALA A 725 7.98 -22.80 9.35
C ALA A 725 7.80 -22.32 10.80
N PHE A 726 8.04 -23.17 11.79
CA PHE A 726 7.91 -22.82 13.20
C PHE A 726 8.89 -21.71 13.63
N LEU A 727 10.17 -21.82 13.23
CA LEU A 727 11.18 -20.81 13.55
C LEU A 727 10.86 -19.44 12.93
N GLY A 728 10.47 -19.42 11.65
CA GLY A 728 10.11 -18.18 10.94
C GLY A 728 8.82 -17.53 11.45
N LEU A 729 7.83 -18.32 11.88
CA LEU A 729 6.64 -17.80 12.56
C LEU A 729 6.99 -17.18 13.92
N ALA A 730 7.88 -17.83 14.69
CA ALA A 730 8.31 -17.33 15.99
C ALA A 730 9.10 -16.00 15.89
N THR A 731 10.03 -15.86 14.93
CA THR A 731 10.74 -14.60 14.70
C THR A 731 9.79 -13.49 14.25
N ALA A 732 8.89 -13.76 13.30
CA ALA A 732 7.91 -12.78 12.80
C ALA A 732 6.97 -12.27 13.91
N GLN A 733 6.58 -13.14 14.85
CA GLN A 733 5.78 -12.79 16.02
C GLN A 733 6.56 -11.94 17.03
N LEU A 734 7.84 -12.24 17.27
CA LEU A 734 8.70 -11.49 18.17
C LEU A 734 8.98 -10.07 17.67
N PHE A 735 9.31 -9.90 16.38
CA PHE A 735 9.54 -8.58 15.78
C PHE A 735 8.32 -7.66 15.90
N PHE A 736 7.10 -8.17 15.67
CA PHE A 736 5.89 -7.36 15.83
C PHE A 736 5.68 -6.90 17.29
N ARG A 737 5.96 -7.76 18.27
CA ARG A 737 5.86 -7.42 19.70
C ARG A 737 6.91 -6.40 20.13
N GLN A 738 8.14 -6.50 19.62
CA GLN A 738 9.19 -5.49 19.83
C GLN A 738 8.77 -4.13 19.25
N LEU A 739 8.32 -4.09 17.99
CA LEU A 739 7.90 -2.86 17.31
C LEU A 739 6.74 -2.17 18.05
N LEU A 740 5.69 -2.91 18.40
CA LEU A 740 4.53 -2.35 19.11
C LEU A 740 4.92 -1.79 20.49
N HIS A 741 5.82 -2.48 21.21
CA HIS A 741 6.32 -2.02 22.50
C HIS A 741 7.09 -0.70 22.38
N SER A 742 8.04 -0.59 21.44
CA SER A 742 8.84 0.62 21.24
C SER A 742 8.01 1.81 20.74
N VAL A 743 7.00 1.58 19.90
CA VAL A 743 6.09 2.64 19.43
C VAL A 743 5.21 3.19 20.56
N LEU A 744 4.65 2.34 21.43
CA LEU A 744 3.84 2.79 22.57
C LEU A 744 4.67 3.59 23.59
N HIS A 745 5.92 3.18 23.81
CA HIS A 745 6.87 3.84 24.71
C HIS A 745 7.60 5.04 24.07
N ALA A 746 7.33 5.40 22.81
CA ALA A 746 7.97 6.57 22.20
C ALA A 746 7.39 7.89 22.78
N PRO A 747 8.24 8.89 23.08
CA PRO A 747 7.80 10.20 23.56
C PRO A 747 7.09 11.00 22.45
N MET A 748 6.24 11.97 22.79
CA MET A 748 5.58 12.81 21.76
C MET A 748 6.58 13.55 20.86
N SER A 749 7.76 13.91 21.37
CA SER A 749 8.83 14.51 20.55
C SER A 749 9.34 13.64 19.39
N PHE A 750 9.11 12.31 19.43
CA PHE A 750 9.34 11.44 18.27
C PHE A 750 8.23 11.62 17.23
N PHE A 751 6.98 11.70 17.66
CA PHE A 751 5.81 11.90 16.81
C PHE A 751 5.70 13.33 16.21
N ASP A 752 6.43 14.31 16.75
CA ASP A 752 6.28 15.76 16.46
C ASP A 752 7.43 16.39 15.59
N THR A 753 7.99 15.69 14.59
CA THR A 753 9.18 16.15 13.81
C THR A 753 8.91 16.40 12.31
N THR A 754 9.00 17.60 11.71
CA THR A 754 9.87 18.80 11.94
C THR A 754 9.53 19.99 10.99
N PRO A 755 9.84 21.29 11.25
CA PRO A 755 10.39 21.98 12.44
C PRO A 755 9.44 23.02 13.11
N SER A 756 9.93 23.64 14.18
CA SER A 756 9.36 24.75 15.00
C SER A 756 8.36 25.75 14.36
N GLY A 757 7.09 25.80 14.83
CA GLY A 757 6.19 26.89 14.39
C GLY A 757 4.73 27.00 14.87
N ARG A 758 4.33 26.48 16.05
CA ARG A 758 2.93 26.43 16.58
C ARG A 758 1.96 25.48 15.86
N ILE A 759 1.36 24.58 16.64
CA ILE A 759 0.32 23.59 16.28
C ILE A 759 0.82 22.52 15.30
N LEU A 760 0.47 21.27 15.59
CA LEU A 760 0.98 20.09 14.88
C LEU A 760 0.45 20.08 13.44
N SER A 761 1.34 19.91 12.46
CA SER A 761 0.90 19.35 11.17
C SER A 761 0.80 17.83 11.35
N SER A 762 -0.39 17.27 11.14
CA SER A 762 -0.59 15.82 11.27
C SER A 762 0.17 15.01 10.23
N LYS A 763 0.90 15.63 9.29
CA LYS A 763 1.60 14.97 8.17
C LYS A 763 2.91 14.29 8.55
N ASP A 764 3.61 14.77 9.58
CA ASP A 764 4.83 14.11 10.08
C ASP A 764 4.51 13.05 11.13
N PHE A 765 3.56 13.39 12.01
CA PHE A 765 2.85 12.43 12.83
C PHE A 765 2.41 11.22 11.99
N GLU A 766 1.71 11.48 10.90
CA GLU A 766 1.32 10.52 9.89
C GLU A 766 2.50 9.90 9.13
N LYS A 767 3.59 10.61 8.77
CA LYS A 767 4.73 9.93 8.12
C LYS A 767 5.26 8.82 9.00
N ILE A 768 5.34 9.09 10.30
CA ILE A 768 5.76 8.13 11.31
C ILE A 768 4.69 7.05 11.49
N CYS A 769 3.41 7.40 11.58
CA CYS A 769 2.33 6.45 11.80
C CYS A 769 1.98 5.61 10.57
N GLY A 770 2.11 6.18 9.38
CA GLY A 770 2.00 5.60 8.06
C GLY A 770 3.21 4.72 7.72
N SER A 771 4.43 5.13 8.09
CA SER A 771 5.58 4.22 8.11
C SER A 771 5.39 3.10 9.13
N ILE A 772 4.93 3.35 10.36
CA ILE A 772 4.60 2.29 11.34
C ILE A 772 3.50 1.36 10.82
N CYS A 773 2.52 1.88 10.09
CA CYS A 773 1.48 1.11 9.40
C CYS A 773 2.05 0.30 8.23
N GLU A 774 2.92 0.85 7.40
CA GLU A 774 3.62 0.17 6.30
C GLU A 774 4.56 -0.92 6.82
N LEU A 775 5.30 -0.62 7.90
CA LEU A 775 6.11 -1.55 8.68
C LEU A 775 5.25 -2.68 9.24
N ALA A 776 4.14 -2.35 9.92
CA ALA A 776 3.23 -3.32 10.52
C ALA A 776 2.38 -4.11 9.50
N SER A 777 2.29 -3.67 8.24
CA SER A 777 1.45 -4.27 7.19
C SER A 777 2.25 -4.83 6.01
N SER A 778 2.97 -4.03 5.25
CA SER A 778 3.73 -4.43 4.06
C SER A 778 5.01 -5.18 4.45
N ASP A 779 5.90 -4.55 5.22
CA ASP A 779 7.17 -5.17 5.65
C ASP A 779 6.93 -6.34 6.61
N GLN A 780 5.98 -6.22 7.54
CA GLN A 780 5.52 -7.35 8.35
C GLN A 780 4.86 -8.45 7.50
N THR A 781 4.30 -8.19 6.31
CA THR A 781 3.84 -9.26 5.40
C THR A 781 5.02 -9.89 4.63
N ASN A 782 6.07 -9.13 4.31
CA ASN A 782 7.34 -9.69 3.82
C ASN A 782 7.94 -10.67 4.85
N ILE A 783 7.87 -10.34 6.14
CA ILE A 783 8.40 -11.15 7.24
C ILE A 783 7.44 -12.27 7.68
N ASP A 784 6.13 -12.03 7.71
CA ASP A 784 5.11 -13.02 8.07
C ASP A 784 4.97 -14.13 7.02
N LEU A 785 5.11 -13.82 5.71
CA LEU A 785 4.88 -14.76 4.62
C LEU A 785 6.16 -15.13 3.86
N PHE A 786 6.87 -14.15 3.29
CA PHE A 786 7.86 -14.42 2.25
C PHE A 786 9.23 -14.86 2.79
N LEU A 787 9.77 -14.16 3.80
CA LEU A 787 11.11 -14.42 4.34
C LEU A 787 11.29 -15.85 4.89
N PRO A 788 10.35 -16.44 5.66
CA PRO A 788 10.46 -17.81 6.18
C PRO A 788 10.61 -18.86 5.06
N PHE A 789 9.82 -18.77 3.99
CA PHE A 789 9.94 -19.67 2.85
C PHE A 789 11.22 -19.42 2.07
N PHE A 790 11.53 -18.18 1.70
CA PHE A 790 12.70 -17.88 0.87
C PHE A 790 14.02 -18.23 1.58
N VAL A 791 14.18 -17.92 2.87
CA VAL A 791 15.38 -18.32 3.63
C VAL A 791 15.50 -19.85 3.71
N GLY A 792 14.39 -20.56 3.97
CA GLY A 792 14.36 -22.03 4.00
C GLY A 792 14.57 -22.72 2.64
N ILE A 793 14.34 -22.01 1.54
CA ILE A 793 14.63 -22.42 0.16
C ILE A 793 16.11 -22.13 -0.17
N VAL A 794 16.63 -20.94 0.14
CA VAL A 794 18.06 -20.59 -0.09
C VAL A 794 18.98 -21.60 0.58
N VAL A 795 18.73 -21.93 1.86
CA VAL A 795 19.53 -22.92 2.59
C VAL A 795 19.45 -24.30 1.93
N ALA A 796 18.26 -24.73 1.51
CA ALA A 796 18.11 -26.02 0.80
C ALA A 796 18.81 -26.01 -0.57
N MET A 797 18.74 -24.92 -1.33
CA MET A 797 19.33 -24.81 -2.67
C MET A 797 20.85 -24.77 -2.62
N PHE A 798 21.47 -24.02 -1.71
CA PHE A 798 22.93 -24.06 -1.54
C PHE A 798 23.42 -25.42 -1.02
N MET A 799 22.68 -26.07 -0.11
CA MET A 799 22.98 -27.46 0.28
C MET A 799 22.80 -28.46 -0.87
N THR A 800 21.85 -28.22 -1.78
CA THR A 800 21.67 -29.02 -3.00
C THR A 800 22.83 -28.83 -3.97
N VAL A 801 23.24 -27.58 -4.26
CA VAL A 801 24.45 -27.30 -5.05
C VAL A 801 25.66 -28.01 -4.43
N LEU A 802 25.88 -27.89 -3.12
CA LEU A 802 26.98 -28.57 -2.42
C LEU A 802 26.90 -30.11 -2.57
N SER A 803 25.73 -30.71 -2.50
CA SER A 803 25.57 -32.16 -2.71
C SER A 803 25.90 -32.59 -4.14
N ILE A 804 25.49 -31.81 -5.15
CA ILE A 804 25.79 -32.09 -6.55
C ILE A 804 27.29 -31.94 -6.79
N LEU A 805 27.93 -30.92 -6.21
CA LEU A 805 29.39 -30.77 -6.23
C LEU A 805 30.09 -31.99 -5.64
N VAL A 806 29.70 -32.47 -4.46
CA VAL A 806 30.30 -33.66 -3.82
C VAL A 806 30.18 -34.91 -4.69
N ILE A 807 29.01 -35.16 -5.30
CA ILE A 807 28.83 -36.30 -6.21
C ILE A 807 29.71 -36.14 -7.45
N THR A 808 29.70 -34.98 -8.10
CA THR A 808 30.53 -34.70 -9.28
C THR A 808 32.04 -34.81 -8.95
N CYS A 809 32.49 -34.40 -7.76
CA CYS A 809 33.86 -34.60 -7.29
C CYS A 809 34.21 -36.10 -7.14
N GLN A 810 33.31 -36.91 -6.57
CA GLN A 810 33.53 -38.35 -6.37
C GLN A 810 33.51 -39.14 -7.70
N VAL A 811 32.64 -38.75 -8.63
CA VAL A 811 32.32 -39.49 -9.85
C VAL A 811 33.19 -39.05 -11.04
N ALA A 812 33.54 -37.76 -11.13
CA ALA A 812 34.22 -37.16 -12.27
C ALA A 812 35.15 -36.01 -11.82
N TRP A 813 36.08 -36.28 -10.89
CA TRP A 813 36.97 -35.28 -10.28
C TRP A 813 37.67 -34.28 -11.23
N PRO A 814 38.05 -34.60 -12.48
CA PRO A 814 38.67 -33.61 -13.38
C PRO A 814 37.77 -32.42 -13.73
N THR A 815 36.45 -32.58 -13.62
CA THR A 815 35.46 -31.52 -13.93
C THR A 815 35.49 -30.35 -12.94
N ILE A 816 36.05 -30.54 -11.74
CA ILE A 816 36.21 -29.50 -10.70
C ILE A 816 36.93 -28.26 -11.24
N ILE A 817 37.90 -28.47 -12.14
CA ILE A 817 38.70 -27.40 -12.77
C ILE A 817 37.82 -26.41 -13.55
N ILE A 818 36.71 -26.87 -14.12
CA ILE A 818 35.75 -26.05 -14.87
C ILE A 818 34.72 -25.39 -13.95
N ILE A 819 34.42 -26.04 -12.82
CA ILE A 819 33.38 -25.61 -11.85
C ILE A 819 33.87 -24.48 -10.93
N ILE A 820 35.15 -24.45 -10.56
CA ILE A 820 35.69 -23.36 -9.71
C ILE A 820 35.58 -21.98 -10.40
N PRO A 821 36.00 -21.82 -11.68
CA PRO A 821 35.77 -20.58 -12.44
C PRO A 821 34.28 -20.25 -12.59
N LEU A 822 33.42 -21.25 -12.85
CA LEU A 822 31.96 -21.06 -12.93
C LEU A 822 31.43 -20.41 -11.63
N ALA A 823 31.77 -20.97 -10.47
CA ALA A 823 31.31 -20.46 -9.19
C ALA A 823 31.80 -19.03 -8.93
N ALA A 824 33.09 -18.75 -9.12
CA ALA A 824 33.66 -17.42 -8.89
C ALA A 824 33.02 -16.34 -9.79
N LEU A 825 32.82 -16.66 -11.07
CA LEU A 825 32.15 -15.79 -12.04
C LEU A 825 30.67 -15.56 -11.69
N ASN A 826 29.95 -16.60 -11.23
CA ASN A 826 28.56 -16.48 -10.79
C ASN A 826 28.43 -15.56 -9.57
N PHE A 827 29.34 -15.67 -8.59
CA PHE A 827 29.38 -14.75 -7.44
C PHE A 827 29.69 -13.29 -7.84
N TRP A 828 30.57 -13.09 -8.82
CA TRP A 828 30.86 -11.75 -9.35
C TRP A 828 29.64 -11.13 -10.05
N PHE A 829 28.97 -11.89 -10.93
CA PHE A 829 27.74 -11.43 -11.59
C PHE A 829 26.61 -11.12 -10.59
N ARG A 830 26.44 -11.93 -9.52
CA ARG A 830 25.51 -11.64 -8.41
C ARG A 830 25.79 -10.27 -7.80
N GLY A 831 27.04 -9.99 -7.42
CA GLY A 831 27.43 -8.72 -6.80
C GLY A 831 27.20 -7.51 -7.70
N TYR A 832 27.51 -7.63 -8.98
CA TYR A 832 27.34 -6.58 -9.98
C TYR A 832 25.86 -6.23 -10.25
N TYR A 833 25.01 -7.25 -10.42
CA TYR A 833 23.56 -7.08 -10.57
C TYR A 833 22.90 -6.47 -9.32
N LEU A 834 23.21 -7.01 -8.13
CA LEU A 834 22.52 -6.67 -6.88
C LEU A 834 22.66 -5.18 -6.54
N ALA A 835 23.83 -4.59 -6.82
CA ALA A 835 24.08 -3.16 -6.63
C ALA A 835 23.11 -2.27 -7.41
N THR A 836 22.60 -2.72 -8.57
CA THR A 836 21.70 -1.94 -9.42
C THR A 836 20.23 -2.33 -9.23
N SER A 837 19.90 -3.63 -9.15
CA SER A 837 18.53 -4.12 -8.96
C SER A 837 17.89 -3.60 -7.66
N ARG A 838 18.68 -3.46 -6.58
CA ARG A 838 18.21 -2.90 -5.31
C ARG A 838 17.75 -1.45 -5.46
N GLU A 839 18.54 -0.60 -6.12
CA GLU A 839 18.18 0.82 -6.32
C GLU A 839 16.98 0.94 -7.28
N LEU A 840 16.92 0.14 -8.35
CA LEU A 840 15.76 0.09 -9.26
C LEU A 840 14.46 -0.35 -8.54
N THR A 841 14.53 -1.39 -7.72
CA THR A 841 13.37 -1.87 -6.93
C THR A 841 12.91 -0.83 -5.90
N ARG A 842 13.84 -0.06 -5.31
CA ARG A 842 13.49 1.07 -4.44
C ARG A 842 12.83 2.19 -5.23
N LEU A 843 13.35 2.55 -6.40
CA LEU A 843 12.79 3.60 -7.26
C LEU A 843 11.40 3.24 -7.83
N ASP A 844 11.12 1.98 -8.17
CA ASP A 844 9.75 1.54 -8.49
C ASP A 844 8.80 1.81 -7.32
N SER A 845 9.13 1.31 -6.12
CA SER A 845 8.28 1.49 -4.94
C SER A 845 7.96 2.95 -4.61
N ILE A 846 8.92 3.86 -4.87
CA ILE A 846 8.76 5.31 -4.69
C ILE A 846 7.92 5.93 -5.81
N THR A 847 8.15 5.57 -7.08
CA THR A 847 7.41 6.13 -8.24
C THR A 847 5.97 5.63 -8.34
N LYS A 848 5.65 4.46 -7.77
CA LYS A 848 4.31 3.87 -7.80
C LYS A 848 3.30 4.61 -6.91
N ALA A 849 3.74 5.18 -5.77
CA ALA A 849 2.83 5.84 -4.84
C ALA A 849 2.22 7.16 -5.37
N PRO A 850 2.99 8.10 -5.97
CA PRO A 850 2.43 9.33 -6.56
C PRO A 850 1.29 9.12 -7.57
N VAL A 851 1.33 8.05 -8.36
CA VAL A 851 0.24 7.70 -9.30
C VAL A 851 -1.08 7.45 -8.53
N ILE A 852 -1.01 6.75 -7.40
CA ILE A 852 -2.18 6.40 -6.57
C ILE A 852 -2.72 7.64 -5.85
N HIS A 853 -1.86 8.47 -5.26
CA HIS A 853 -2.27 9.72 -4.59
C HIS A 853 -2.92 10.72 -5.57
N HIS A 854 -2.32 10.93 -6.75
CA HIS A 854 -2.85 11.84 -7.77
C HIS A 854 -4.26 11.45 -8.24
N PHE A 855 -4.53 10.16 -8.38
CA PHE A 855 -5.86 9.66 -8.73
C PHE A 855 -6.87 9.77 -7.58
N SER A 856 -6.46 9.49 -6.32
CA SER A 856 -7.27 9.76 -5.11
C SER A 856 -7.73 11.22 -5.05
N GLU A 857 -6.80 12.15 -5.28
CA GLU A 857 -7.06 13.58 -5.26
C GLU A 857 -7.98 14.01 -6.42
N SER A 858 -7.75 13.52 -7.63
CA SER A 858 -8.55 13.87 -8.82
C SER A 858 -9.98 13.34 -8.75
N VAL A 859 -10.19 12.10 -8.29
CA VAL A 859 -11.54 11.51 -8.16
C VAL A 859 -12.35 12.20 -7.05
N SER A 860 -11.69 12.65 -5.98
CA SER A 860 -12.34 13.45 -4.91
C SER A 860 -12.57 14.92 -5.31
N GLY A 861 -11.75 15.48 -6.20
CA GLY A 861 -11.88 16.83 -6.74
C GLY A 861 -12.67 16.98 -8.04
N VAL A 862 -13.22 15.89 -8.59
CA VAL A 862 -13.65 15.82 -10.01
C VAL A 862 -14.62 16.94 -10.43
N THR A 863 -15.56 17.33 -9.55
CA THR A 863 -16.56 18.37 -9.81
C THR A 863 -15.92 19.77 -9.94
N THR A 864 -14.88 20.04 -9.17
CA THR A 864 -14.08 21.28 -9.25
C THR A 864 -13.21 21.30 -10.50
N ILE A 865 -12.59 20.17 -10.86
CA ILE A 865 -11.76 20.05 -12.08
C ILE A 865 -12.62 20.25 -13.34
N ARG A 866 -13.79 19.62 -13.40
CA ARG A 866 -14.81 19.81 -14.46
C ARG A 866 -15.30 21.25 -14.56
N CYS A 867 -15.62 21.90 -13.42
CA CYS A 867 -16.07 23.29 -13.41
C CYS A 867 -15.02 24.25 -14.01
N PHE A 868 -13.73 24.04 -13.70
CA PHE A 868 -12.64 24.89 -14.20
C PHE A 868 -12.12 24.53 -15.60
N ARG A 869 -12.62 23.43 -16.18
CA ARG A 869 -12.18 22.82 -17.46
C ARG A 869 -10.67 22.58 -17.51
N LYS A 870 -10.22 21.62 -16.70
CA LYS A 870 -8.79 21.27 -16.50
C LYS A 870 -8.47 19.78 -16.69
N GLU A 871 -9.45 18.97 -17.07
CA GLU A 871 -9.39 17.50 -17.19
C GLU A 871 -8.19 17.01 -18.03
N GLU A 872 -7.94 17.65 -19.18
CA GLU A 872 -6.81 17.34 -20.07
C GLU A 872 -5.44 17.54 -19.39
N SER A 873 -5.30 18.60 -18.60
CA SER A 873 -4.10 18.90 -17.81
C SER A 873 -3.84 17.79 -16.78
N PHE A 874 -4.89 17.34 -16.08
CA PHE A 874 -4.81 16.26 -15.10
C PHE A 874 -4.63 14.88 -15.74
N CYS A 875 -5.11 14.67 -16.97
CA CYS A 875 -4.81 13.46 -17.74
C CYS A 875 -3.33 13.40 -18.14
N LYS A 876 -2.76 14.50 -18.65
CA LYS A 876 -1.35 14.56 -19.02
C LYS A 876 -0.42 14.35 -17.82
N GLU A 877 -0.67 15.06 -16.72
CA GLU A 877 0.13 14.93 -15.49
C GLU A 877 0.06 13.52 -14.88
N ASN A 878 -1.03 12.77 -15.15
CA ASN A 878 -1.11 11.36 -14.80
C ASN A 878 -0.28 10.47 -15.73
N VAL A 879 -0.31 10.70 -17.04
CA VAL A 879 0.53 9.98 -18.02
C VAL A 879 2.01 10.17 -17.69
N ASP A 880 2.45 11.40 -17.40
CA ASP A 880 3.83 11.70 -17.02
C ASP A 880 4.28 10.92 -15.76
N ARG A 881 3.41 10.82 -14.74
CA ARG A 881 3.66 10.01 -13.53
C ARG A 881 3.66 8.50 -13.81
N VAL A 882 2.79 8.02 -14.69
CA VAL A 882 2.72 6.61 -15.10
C VAL A 882 3.99 6.23 -15.86
N ASP A 883 4.38 6.98 -16.89
CA ASP A 883 5.60 6.73 -17.68
C ASP A 883 6.86 6.78 -16.78
N ALA A 884 6.91 7.64 -15.76
CA ALA A 884 7.99 7.65 -14.77
C ALA A 884 8.09 6.34 -13.94
N ASN A 885 6.96 5.69 -13.64
CA ASN A 885 6.94 4.37 -12.99
C ASN A 885 7.28 3.23 -13.97
N LEU A 886 6.71 3.23 -15.18
CA LEU A 886 7.02 2.24 -16.24
C LEU A 886 8.52 2.21 -16.57
N ARG A 887 9.17 3.38 -16.55
CA ARG A 887 10.63 3.54 -16.71
C ARG A 887 11.43 2.75 -15.68
N MET A 888 10.95 2.63 -14.43
CA MET A 888 11.61 1.82 -13.40
C MET A 888 11.34 0.33 -13.62
N ASP A 889 10.08 -0.05 -13.87
CA ASP A 889 9.63 -1.42 -14.13
C ASP A 889 10.39 -2.05 -15.32
N PHE A 890 10.50 -1.32 -16.43
CA PHE A 890 11.20 -1.78 -17.64
C PHE A 890 12.68 -2.09 -17.40
N HIS A 891 13.39 -1.20 -16.70
CA HIS A 891 14.81 -1.40 -16.38
C HIS A 891 15.02 -2.47 -15.30
N ASN A 892 14.09 -2.63 -14.35
CA ASN A 892 14.14 -3.70 -13.35
C ASN A 892 13.98 -5.07 -14.04
N ASN A 893 12.96 -5.23 -14.88
CA ASN A 893 12.74 -6.42 -15.69
C ASN A 893 13.91 -6.70 -16.64
N GLY A 894 14.44 -5.68 -17.33
CA GLY A 894 15.64 -5.80 -18.15
C GLY A 894 16.89 -6.23 -17.36
N SER A 895 17.02 -5.83 -16.09
CA SER A 895 18.12 -6.28 -15.22
C SER A 895 17.97 -7.74 -14.79
N ASN A 896 16.75 -8.22 -14.57
CA ASN A 896 16.44 -9.60 -14.18
C ASN A 896 16.81 -10.57 -15.31
N GLU A 897 16.35 -10.29 -16.53
CA GLU A 897 16.63 -11.13 -17.70
C GLU A 897 18.10 -11.07 -18.11
N TRP A 898 18.76 -9.89 -17.99
CA TRP A 898 20.22 -9.76 -18.18
C TRP A 898 21.01 -10.71 -17.26
N LEU A 899 20.61 -10.83 -15.99
CA LEU A 899 21.26 -11.75 -15.05
C LEU A 899 20.96 -13.20 -15.45
N GLY A 900 19.68 -13.57 -15.59
CA GLY A 900 19.27 -14.95 -15.90
C GLY A 900 19.98 -15.49 -17.14
N PHE A 901 19.89 -14.76 -18.25
CA PHE A 901 20.54 -15.10 -19.51
C PHE A 901 22.05 -15.32 -19.35
N ARG A 902 22.74 -14.47 -18.56
CA ARG A 902 24.19 -14.60 -18.34
C ARG A 902 24.55 -15.82 -17.50
N LEU A 903 23.82 -16.08 -16.42
CA LEU A 903 24.10 -17.23 -15.56
C LEU A 903 23.80 -18.56 -16.30
N GLU A 904 22.61 -18.67 -16.91
CA GLU A 904 22.20 -19.91 -17.59
C GLU A 904 23.02 -20.21 -18.84
N LEU A 905 23.37 -19.21 -19.65
CA LEU A 905 24.20 -19.41 -20.85
C LEU A 905 25.61 -19.88 -20.46
N ILE A 906 26.23 -19.25 -19.47
CA ILE A 906 27.61 -19.59 -19.07
C ILE A 906 27.66 -20.98 -18.44
N GLY A 907 26.69 -21.32 -17.58
CA GLY A 907 26.57 -22.69 -17.04
C GLY A 907 26.24 -23.74 -18.11
N SER A 908 25.43 -23.41 -19.13
CA SER A 908 25.13 -24.32 -20.24
C SER A 908 26.35 -24.57 -21.13
N LEU A 909 27.13 -23.53 -21.45
CA LEU A 909 28.38 -23.67 -22.19
C LEU A 909 29.40 -24.50 -21.41
N ILE A 910 29.58 -24.21 -20.12
CA ILE A 910 30.50 -24.95 -19.24
C ILE A 910 30.09 -26.42 -19.07
N LEU A 911 28.78 -26.71 -18.98
CA LEU A 911 28.28 -28.08 -19.02
C LEU A 911 28.65 -28.79 -20.33
N CYS A 912 28.46 -28.13 -21.47
CA CYS A 912 28.78 -28.73 -22.76
C CYS A 912 30.29 -28.95 -22.95
N PHE A 913 31.14 -28.04 -22.48
CA PHE A 913 32.59 -28.26 -22.42
C PHE A 913 32.96 -29.41 -21.46
N SER A 914 32.28 -29.53 -20.32
CA SER A 914 32.47 -30.66 -19.41
C SER A 914 32.04 -31.99 -20.02
N ALA A 915 30.95 -32.02 -20.81
CA ALA A 915 30.49 -33.20 -21.52
C ALA A 915 31.48 -33.61 -22.63
N LEU A 916 31.93 -32.65 -23.44
CA LEU A 916 32.97 -32.86 -24.45
C LEU A 916 34.26 -33.40 -23.83
N PHE A 917 34.70 -32.82 -22.71
CA PHE A 917 35.90 -33.25 -21.98
C PHE A 917 35.75 -34.68 -21.42
N MET A 918 34.60 -35.04 -20.85
CA MET A 918 34.33 -36.41 -20.40
C MET A 918 34.26 -37.44 -21.54
N VAL A 919 33.90 -37.04 -22.76
CA VAL A 919 33.89 -37.92 -23.95
C VAL A 919 35.27 -38.06 -24.59
N VAL A 920 36.14 -37.05 -24.47
CA VAL A 920 37.52 -37.07 -25.00
C VAL A 920 38.50 -37.81 -24.08
N LEU A 921 38.22 -37.92 -22.79
CA LEU A 921 39.06 -38.67 -21.85
C LEU A 921 39.01 -40.20 -22.10
N PRO A 922 40.16 -40.91 -22.04
CA PRO A 922 40.18 -42.36 -22.22
C PRO A 922 39.43 -43.09 -21.10
N SER A 923 38.83 -44.23 -21.46
CA SER A 923 37.98 -45.07 -20.58
C SER A 923 38.68 -45.68 -19.37
N SER A 924 40.00 -45.51 -19.25
CA SER A 924 40.79 -45.81 -18.05
C SER A 924 40.65 -44.77 -16.93
N ILE A 925 40.25 -43.53 -17.26
CA ILE A 925 40.11 -42.41 -16.32
C ILE A 925 38.65 -42.22 -15.89
N VAL A 926 37.70 -42.35 -16.82
CA VAL A 926 36.25 -42.25 -16.55
C VAL A 926 35.55 -43.47 -17.12
N LYS A 927 34.81 -44.21 -16.29
CA LYS A 927 33.98 -45.32 -16.76
C LYS A 927 32.74 -44.79 -17.49
N PRO A 928 32.30 -45.39 -18.61
CA PRO A 928 31.08 -44.99 -19.33
C PRO A 928 29.83 -44.94 -18.42
N GLU A 929 29.72 -45.88 -17.48
CA GLU A 929 28.69 -45.98 -16.43
C GLU A 929 28.49 -44.65 -15.66
N TYR A 930 29.57 -43.90 -15.44
CA TYR A 930 29.57 -42.68 -14.64
C TYR A 930 29.34 -41.40 -15.45
N VAL A 931 29.52 -41.43 -16.77
CA VAL A 931 29.30 -40.27 -17.65
C VAL A 931 27.83 -39.85 -17.65
N GLY A 932 26.90 -40.82 -17.73
CA GLY A 932 25.47 -40.55 -17.68
C GLY A 932 25.00 -39.95 -16.34
N LEU A 933 25.58 -40.41 -15.23
CA LEU A 933 25.32 -39.87 -13.90
C LEU A 933 25.83 -38.42 -13.77
N SER A 934 27.07 -38.17 -14.19
CA SER A 934 27.69 -36.84 -14.18
C SER A 934 26.94 -35.84 -15.07
N LEU A 935 26.51 -36.24 -16.27
CA LEU A 935 25.73 -35.39 -17.18
C LEU A 935 24.35 -35.03 -16.59
N SER A 936 23.66 -36.01 -15.99
CA SER A 936 22.35 -35.80 -15.34
C SER A 936 22.42 -34.81 -14.18
N TYR A 937 23.48 -34.91 -13.37
CA TYR A 937 23.75 -33.97 -12.28
C TYR A 937 24.22 -32.61 -12.76
N GLY A 938 25.07 -32.54 -13.78
CA GLY A 938 25.49 -31.28 -14.39
C GLY A 938 24.31 -30.47 -14.94
N LEU A 939 23.36 -31.13 -15.61
CA LEU A 939 22.16 -30.47 -16.14
C LEU A 939 21.33 -29.86 -15.00
N SER A 940 21.23 -30.58 -13.88
CA SER A 940 20.57 -30.09 -12.66
C SER A 940 21.36 -28.96 -11.98
N LEU A 941 22.71 -28.99 -12.04
CA LEU A 941 23.58 -28.00 -11.39
C LEU A 941 23.34 -26.60 -11.94
N ASN A 942 23.21 -26.44 -13.27
CA ASN A 942 23.02 -25.11 -13.88
C ASN A 942 21.73 -24.44 -13.35
N THR A 943 20.60 -25.12 -13.50
CA THR A 943 19.28 -24.63 -13.05
C THR A 943 19.23 -24.43 -11.53
N THR A 944 19.83 -25.34 -10.74
CA THR A 944 19.89 -25.19 -9.27
C THR A 944 20.76 -24.00 -8.87
N LEU A 945 21.89 -23.75 -9.55
CA LEU A 945 22.78 -22.63 -9.26
C LEU A 945 22.15 -21.28 -9.63
N PHE A 946 21.52 -21.18 -10.80
CA PHE A 946 20.72 -20.01 -11.19
C PHE A 946 19.63 -19.72 -10.15
N PHE A 947 18.81 -20.73 -9.80
CA PHE A 947 17.72 -20.55 -8.84
C PHE A 947 18.21 -20.21 -7.42
N ALA A 948 19.34 -20.80 -6.98
CA ALA A 948 19.97 -20.46 -5.70
C ALA A 948 20.40 -18.99 -5.65
N ILE A 949 21.02 -18.48 -6.72
CA ILE A 949 21.45 -17.08 -6.83
C ILE A 949 20.24 -16.14 -6.91
N TRP A 950 19.24 -16.48 -7.71
CA TRP A 950 18.02 -15.67 -7.88
C TRP A 950 17.23 -15.54 -6.59
N ILE A 951 16.92 -16.64 -5.89
CA ILE A 951 16.26 -16.58 -4.58
C ILE A 951 17.16 -15.90 -3.53
N SER A 952 18.49 -16.04 -3.62
CA SER A 952 19.42 -15.32 -2.72
C SER A 952 19.32 -13.80 -2.88
N CYS A 953 19.25 -13.28 -4.12
CA CYS A 953 18.98 -11.86 -4.37
C CYS A 953 17.58 -11.45 -3.88
N LEU A 954 16.58 -12.31 -4.03
CA LEU A 954 15.21 -12.05 -3.55
C LEU A 954 15.13 -11.99 -2.02
N VAL A 955 15.85 -12.84 -1.28
CA VAL A 955 15.99 -12.74 0.19
C VAL A 955 16.65 -11.43 0.57
N GLU A 956 17.73 -11.04 -0.10
CA GLU A 956 18.46 -9.80 0.18
C GLU A 956 17.60 -8.56 -0.04
N ASN A 957 16.84 -8.49 -1.14
CA ASN A 957 15.87 -7.43 -1.41
C ASN A 957 14.72 -7.38 -0.37
N ARG A 958 14.30 -8.53 0.18
CA ARG A 958 13.25 -8.61 1.23
C ARG A 958 13.80 -8.40 2.65
N MET A 959 15.10 -8.53 2.87
CA MET A 959 15.74 -8.31 4.18
C MET A 959 15.75 -6.82 4.58
N VAL A 960 15.64 -5.91 3.60
CA VAL A 960 15.45 -4.45 3.83
C VAL A 960 14.24 -4.18 4.74
N SER A 961 13.17 -4.97 4.63
CA SER A 961 12.00 -4.91 5.54
C SER A 961 12.36 -5.16 7.01
N VAL A 962 13.33 -6.04 7.29
CA VAL A 962 13.80 -6.34 8.65
C VAL A 962 14.70 -5.21 9.17
N GLU A 963 15.57 -4.67 8.31
CA GLU A 963 16.45 -3.53 8.65
C GLU A 963 15.60 -2.30 9.02
N ARG A 964 14.56 -2.00 8.22
CA ARG A 964 13.56 -0.95 8.51
C ARG A 964 12.81 -1.17 9.82
N ILE A 965 12.25 -2.36 10.10
CA ILE A 965 11.56 -2.61 11.39
C ILE A 965 12.52 -2.45 12.59
N LYS A 966 13.79 -2.87 12.48
CA LYS A 966 14.73 -2.74 13.60
C LYS A 966 15.14 -1.29 13.87
N GLN A 967 15.15 -0.40 12.88
CA GLN A 967 15.33 1.05 13.10
C GLN A 967 14.25 1.60 14.06
N PHE A 968 12.98 1.28 13.80
CA PHE A 968 11.84 1.67 14.66
C PHE A 968 11.71 0.86 15.96
N THR A 969 12.55 -0.16 16.15
CA THR A 969 12.64 -0.88 17.44
C THR A 969 13.55 -0.12 18.43
N ASN A 970 14.54 0.64 17.94
CA ASN A 970 15.58 1.27 18.75
C ASN A 970 15.31 2.76 19.06
N ILE A 971 14.04 3.17 19.08
CA ILE A 971 13.61 4.54 19.41
C ILE A 971 13.91 4.83 20.90
N PRO A 972 14.35 6.04 21.29
CA PRO A 972 14.47 6.42 22.69
C PRO A 972 13.11 6.34 23.41
N SER A 973 13.07 5.65 24.55
CA SER A 973 11.87 5.52 25.38
C SER A 973 11.54 6.83 26.12
N GLU A 974 10.25 7.10 26.27
CA GLU A 974 9.67 7.99 27.27
C GLU A 974 9.98 7.47 28.70
N ALA A 975 9.72 8.29 29.73
CA ALA A 975 9.92 7.91 31.12
C ALA A 975 9.06 6.69 31.52
N ALA A 976 9.52 5.92 32.51
CA ALA A 976 8.88 4.67 32.89
C ALA A 976 7.42 4.87 33.34
N TRP A 977 6.51 4.06 32.79
CA TRP A 977 5.08 4.10 33.11
C TRP A 977 4.78 3.90 34.60
N LYS A 978 5.57 3.07 35.29
CA LYS A 978 5.47 2.76 36.72
C LYS A 978 6.86 2.63 37.34
N ILE A 979 7.12 3.31 38.46
CA ILE A 979 8.44 3.33 39.12
C ILE A 979 8.38 2.52 40.42
N LYS A 980 9.11 1.39 40.45
CA LYS A 980 9.16 0.51 41.64
C LYS A 980 9.84 1.24 42.80
N GLY A 981 9.07 1.53 43.85
CA GLY A 981 9.53 2.20 45.07
C GLY A 981 8.92 3.59 45.29
N CYS A 982 8.37 4.23 44.25
CA CYS A 982 7.83 5.60 44.31
C CYS A 982 6.32 5.66 43.99
N LEU A 983 5.52 4.78 44.60
CA LEU A 983 4.06 4.84 44.46
C LEU A 983 3.48 5.92 45.41
N PRO A 984 2.60 6.81 44.91
CA PRO A 984 1.84 7.71 45.79
C PRO A 984 0.75 6.95 46.54
N SER A 985 0.21 7.51 47.62
CA SER A 985 -0.92 6.92 48.35
C SER A 985 -2.13 6.75 47.44
N ALA A 986 -2.92 5.69 47.64
CA ALA A 986 -4.07 5.37 46.77
C ALA A 986 -5.14 6.48 46.65
N SER A 987 -5.18 7.41 47.61
CA SER A 987 -6.06 8.59 47.67
C SER A 987 -5.44 9.89 47.10
N TRP A 988 -4.23 9.85 46.52
CA TRP A 988 -3.57 11.02 45.94
C TRP A 988 -4.06 11.31 44.51
N PRO A 989 -4.20 12.58 44.09
CA PRO A 989 -4.11 13.79 44.91
C PRO A 989 -5.34 13.96 45.83
N THR A 990 -5.11 14.48 47.03
CA THR A 990 -6.11 14.60 48.12
C THR A 990 -6.76 15.99 48.18
N LYS A 991 -5.98 17.05 47.94
CA LYS A 991 -6.43 18.44 47.92
C LYS A 991 -6.42 19.00 46.50
N GLY A 992 -5.44 18.61 45.68
CA GLY A 992 -5.30 19.12 44.32
C GLY A 992 -4.62 20.49 44.27
N ASN A 993 -3.73 20.78 45.23
CA ASN A 993 -2.87 21.96 45.21
C ASN A 993 -1.79 21.79 44.13
N ILE A 994 -1.56 22.80 43.30
CA ILE A 994 -0.55 22.79 42.23
C ILE A 994 0.38 23.99 42.41
N ASP A 995 1.68 23.71 42.50
CA ASP A 995 2.76 24.67 42.77
C ASP A 995 3.82 24.53 41.68
N ILE A 996 3.85 25.49 40.75
CA ILE A 996 4.74 25.53 39.59
C ILE A 996 5.84 26.56 39.87
N ARG A 997 7.11 26.17 39.73
CA ARG A 997 8.27 27.01 40.11
C ARG A 997 9.28 27.09 38.97
N ASP A 998 9.48 28.31 38.45
CA ASP A 998 10.40 28.66 37.36
C ASP A 998 10.37 27.68 36.17
N LEU A 999 9.16 27.28 35.76
CA LEU A 999 8.95 26.26 34.74
C LEU A 999 9.45 26.77 33.38
N LYS A 1000 10.52 26.12 32.88
CA LYS A 1000 11.04 26.35 31.52
C LYS A 1000 10.86 25.09 30.67
N VAL A 1001 10.20 25.23 29.52
CA VAL A 1001 9.88 24.12 28.63
C VAL A 1001 10.38 24.38 27.21
N LYS A 1002 11.10 23.41 26.67
CA LYS A 1002 11.45 23.28 25.24
C LYS A 1002 10.87 21.98 24.70
N TYR A 1003 10.37 22.00 23.47
CA TYR A 1003 10.02 20.76 22.76
C TYR A 1003 11.26 19.96 22.32
N ARG A 1004 12.42 20.61 22.12
CA ARG A 1004 13.70 19.99 21.72
C ARG A 1004 14.89 20.76 22.29
N PRO A 1005 16.08 20.17 22.50
CA PRO A 1005 17.24 20.88 23.03
C PRO A 1005 17.61 22.14 22.23
N ASN A 1006 17.54 22.04 20.90
CA ASN A 1006 17.95 23.07 19.94
C ASN A 1006 16.85 24.10 19.62
N THR A 1007 15.62 23.97 20.14
CA THR A 1007 14.57 24.97 19.92
C THR A 1007 14.57 26.06 20.99
N PRO A 1008 14.06 27.27 20.67
CA PRO A 1008 13.86 28.31 21.67
C PRO A 1008 12.91 27.84 22.78
N ILE A 1009 13.08 28.43 23.97
CA ILE A 1009 12.25 28.17 25.14
C ILE A 1009 10.83 28.71 24.90
N VAL A 1010 9.83 27.83 25.04
CA VAL A 1010 8.41 28.15 24.78
C VAL A 1010 7.72 28.69 26.02
N LEU A 1011 7.91 28.06 27.17
CA LEU A 1011 7.49 28.59 28.48
C LEU A 1011 8.73 29.08 29.21
N LYS A 1012 8.76 30.34 29.64
CA LYS A 1012 9.98 31.09 29.99
C LYS A 1012 10.08 31.44 31.48
N GLY A 1013 9.92 30.46 32.35
CA GLY A 1013 10.04 30.63 33.80
C GLY A 1013 8.70 30.90 34.49
N ILE A 1014 7.65 30.18 34.09
CA ILE A 1014 6.32 30.35 34.69
C ILE A 1014 6.37 29.89 36.16
N THR A 1015 5.93 30.76 37.06
CA THR A 1015 5.78 30.49 38.50
C THR A 1015 4.38 30.87 38.94
N LEU A 1016 3.60 29.90 39.44
CA LEU A 1016 2.22 30.11 39.86
C LEU A 1016 1.78 29.09 40.91
N ARG A 1017 0.76 29.47 41.71
CA ARG A 1017 0.21 28.64 42.79
C ARG A 1017 -1.31 28.62 42.76
N ILE A 1018 -1.85 27.41 42.61
CA ILE A 1018 -3.28 27.09 42.55
C ILE A 1018 -3.62 26.25 43.79
N ASN A 1019 -4.68 26.63 44.49
CA ASN A 1019 -5.18 25.91 45.66
C ASN A 1019 -6.21 24.86 45.24
N GLY A 1020 -6.37 23.83 46.07
CA GLY A 1020 -7.36 22.78 45.88
C GLY A 1020 -8.78 23.31 45.77
N GLY A 1021 -9.49 22.96 44.69
CA GLY A 1021 -10.88 23.36 44.44
C GLY A 1021 -11.07 24.69 43.70
N GLU A 1022 -10.00 25.38 43.30
CA GLU A 1022 -10.11 26.63 42.52
C GLU A 1022 -10.34 26.37 41.02
N LYS A 1023 -11.09 27.27 40.37
CA LYS A 1023 -11.32 27.31 38.93
C LYS A 1023 -10.45 28.38 38.28
N ILE A 1024 -9.53 27.95 37.43
CA ILE A 1024 -8.51 28.80 36.79
C ILE A 1024 -8.77 28.86 35.27
N GLY A 1025 -9.12 30.06 34.78
CA GLY A 1025 -9.23 30.33 33.34
C GLY A 1025 -7.87 30.69 32.76
N ILE A 1026 -7.48 30.09 31.63
CA ILE A 1026 -6.23 30.43 30.90
C ILE A 1026 -6.58 31.11 29.58
N VAL A 1027 -6.14 32.35 29.44
CA VAL A 1027 -6.39 33.22 28.27
C VAL A 1027 -5.06 33.64 27.62
N GLY A 1028 -5.10 33.93 26.33
CA GLY A 1028 -3.94 34.38 25.56
C GLY A 1028 -4.11 34.11 24.08
N ARG A 1029 -3.35 34.82 23.24
CA ARG A 1029 -3.37 34.68 21.78
C ARG A 1029 -3.00 33.26 21.33
N THR A 1030 -3.38 32.87 20.12
CA THR A 1030 -3.14 31.52 19.57
C THR A 1030 -1.64 31.17 19.64
N GLY A 1031 -1.33 30.04 20.26
CA GLY A 1031 0.04 29.58 20.46
C GLY A 1031 0.91 30.45 21.39
N SER A 1032 0.34 31.21 22.34
CA SER A 1032 1.11 31.95 23.36
C SER A 1032 1.82 31.05 24.40
N GLY A 1033 1.42 29.77 24.47
CA GLY A 1033 1.96 28.77 25.42
C GLY A 1033 0.90 27.90 26.09
N LYS A 1034 -0.40 28.26 25.97
CA LYS A 1034 -1.53 27.65 26.70
C LYS A 1034 -1.49 26.11 26.77
N SER A 1035 -1.62 25.40 25.65
CA SER A 1035 -1.65 23.93 25.63
C SER A 1035 -0.29 23.29 25.97
N THR A 1036 0.83 23.98 25.74
CA THR A 1036 2.16 23.54 26.20
C THR A 1036 2.22 23.42 27.73
N LEU A 1037 1.52 24.29 28.47
CA LEU A 1037 1.45 24.22 29.93
C LEU A 1037 0.68 22.98 30.41
N ILE A 1038 -0.41 22.60 29.72
CA ILE A 1038 -1.12 21.35 29.99
C ILE A 1038 -0.23 20.13 29.65
N GLN A 1039 0.44 20.14 28.49
CA GLN A 1039 1.36 19.06 28.12
C GLN A 1039 2.51 18.87 29.13
N ALA A 1040 3.03 19.95 29.72
CA ALA A 1040 4.02 19.88 30.80
C ALA A 1040 3.43 19.29 32.11
N LEU A 1041 2.19 19.66 32.46
CA LEU A 1041 1.50 19.13 33.66
C LEU A 1041 1.21 17.63 33.57
N PHE A 1042 0.92 17.09 32.38
CA PHE A 1042 0.81 15.65 32.13
C PHE A 1042 2.17 14.94 31.91
N ARG A 1043 3.30 15.66 31.98
CA ARG A 1043 4.64 15.18 31.59
C ARG A 1043 4.67 14.51 30.21
N VAL A 1044 3.99 15.12 29.24
CA VAL A 1044 4.05 14.75 27.81
C VAL A 1044 5.26 15.42 27.14
N VAL A 1045 5.61 16.61 27.63
CA VAL A 1045 6.90 17.26 27.40
C VAL A 1045 7.52 17.51 28.77
N GLU A 1046 8.71 16.96 29.03
CA GLU A 1046 9.38 17.13 30.31
C GLU A 1046 9.95 18.55 30.47
N PRO A 1047 9.96 19.12 31.69
CA PRO A 1047 10.56 20.43 31.94
C PRO A 1047 12.07 20.41 31.69
N THR A 1048 12.60 21.48 31.09
CA THR A 1048 14.05 21.68 30.90
C THR A 1048 14.68 22.27 32.17
N GLU A 1049 13.98 23.20 32.81
CA GLU A 1049 14.33 23.78 34.11
C GLU A 1049 13.04 24.06 34.91
N GLY A 1050 13.20 24.30 36.22
CA GLY A 1050 12.08 24.45 37.14
C GLY A 1050 11.48 23.11 37.58
N LYS A 1051 10.36 23.16 38.29
CA LYS A 1051 9.61 21.96 38.70
C LYS A 1051 8.14 22.21 38.98
N ILE A 1052 7.37 21.13 38.99
CA ILE A 1052 5.94 21.09 39.25
C ILE A 1052 5.71 20.18 40.46
N VAL A 1053 5.03 20.71 41.48
CA VAL A 1053 4.74 20.01 42.74
C VAL A 1053 3.23 19.95 42.94
N ILE A 1054 2.68 18.75 43.18
CA ILE A 1054 1.25 18.51 43.39
C ILE A 1054 1.03 17.84 44.75
N ASP A 1055 0.24 18.48 45.61
CA ASP A 1055 0.03 18.10 47.02
C ASP A 1055 1.34 17.86 47.81
N GLY A 1056 2.43 18.54 47.42
CA GLY A 1056 3.76 18.42 48.04
C GLY A 1056 4.69 17.37 47.41
N ILE A 1057 4.20 16.56 46.47
CA ILE A 1057 5.00 15.58 45.72
C ILE A 1057 5.49 16.21 44.41
N ASP A 1058 6.79 16.09 44.12
CA ASP A 1058 7.36 16.48 42.82
C ASP A 1058 6.97 15.45 41.74
N ILE A 1059 6.26 15.89 40.69
CA ILE A 1059 5.69 14.96 39.72
C ILE A 1059 6.74 14.23 38.86
N SER A 1060 7.99 14.71 38.84
CA SER A 1060 9.11 14.04 38.15
C SER A 1060 9.47 12.68 38.74
N MET A 1061 9.19 12.46 40.03
CA MET A 1061 9.50 11.23 40.78
C MET A 1061 8.46 10.11 40.58
N LEU A 1062 7.33 10.41 39.94
CA LEU A 1062 6.20 9.49 39.74
C LEU A 1062 6.30 8.75 38.40
N GLY A 1063 5.68 7.56 38.33
CA GLY A 1063 5.43 6.86 37.07
C GLY A 1063 4.37 7.56 36.22
N LEU A 1064 4.50 7.54 34.90
CA LEU A 1064 3.58 8.25 34.01
C LEU A 1064 2.13 7.75 34.09
N HIS A 1065 1.90 6.42 34.18
CA HIS A 1065 0.55 5.89 34.36
C HIS A 1065 0.01 6.23 35.75
N ASP A 1066 0.86 6.22 36.79
CA ASP A 1066 0.47 6.56 38.17
C ASP A 1066 0.05 8.03 38.31
N LEU A 1067 0.60 8.92 37.48
CA LEU A 1067 0.22 10.34 37.35
C LEU A 1067 -1.04 10.53 36.48
N ARG A 1068 -0.99 10.11 35.21
CA ARG A 1068 -2.02 10.41 34.20
C ARG A 1068 -3.35 9.68 34.46
N SER A 1069 -3.32 8.53 35.16
CA SER A 1069 -4.54 7.85 35.64
C SER A 1069 -5.32 8.64 36.71
N ARG A 1070 -4.77 9.72 37.28
CA ARG A 1070 -5.42 10.53 38.34
C ARG A 1070 -6.00 11.87 37.87
N PHE A 1071 -5.73 12.29 36.64
CA PHE A 1071 -6.24 13.55 36.08
C PHE A 1071 -7.45 13.33 35.17
N GLY A 1072 -8.42 14.25 35.22
CA GLY A 1072 -9.48 14.37 34.23
C GLY A 1072 -9.01 15.28 33.09
N ILE A 1073 -9.38 14.96 31.85
CA ILE A 1073 -9.16 15.86 30.70
C ILE A 1073 -10.34 15.81 29.73
N ILE A 1074 -10.81 16.99 29.33
CA ILE A 1074 -11.71 17.19 28.20
C ILE A 1074 -10.90 17.87 27.08
N PRO A 1075 -10.55 17.15 26.01
CA PRO A 1075 -9.77 17.70 24.89
C PRO A 1075 -10.62 18.60 23.98
N GLN A 1076 -9.92 19.42 23.18
CA GLN A 1076 -10.48 20.31 22.16
C GLN A 1076 -11.29 19.57 21.09
N GLU A 1077 -10.80 18.40 20.65
CA GLU A 1077 -11.55 17.49 19.79
C GLU A 1077 -12.06 16.27 20.58
N PRO A 1078 -13.39 16.02 20.63
CA PRO A 1078 -13.93 14.90 21.39
C PRO A 1078 -13.80 13.58 20.62
N VAL A 1079 -12.71 12.87 20.89
CA VAL A 1079 -12.37 11.58 20.28
C VAL A 1079 -13.24 10.45 20.83
N LEU A 1080 -13.92 9.71 19.95
CA LEU A 1080 -14.40 8.35 20.23
C LEU A 1080 -13.59 7.33 19.42
N PHE A 1081 -13.65 6.06 19.80
CA PHE A 1081 -12.97 4.93 19.14
C PHE A 1081 -13.98 3.90 18.60
N GLU A 1082 -13.58 3.07 17.64
CA GLU A 1082 -14.47 1.98 17.17
C GLU A 1082 -14.66 0.91 18.26
N GLY A 1083 -15.91 0.68 18.64
CA GLY A 1083 -16.29 -0.20 19.74
C GLY A 1083 -17.75 0.03 20.13
N THR A 1084 -18.12 -0.23 21.38
CA THR A 1084 -19.45 0.08 21.91
C THR A 1084 -19.45 1.43 22.64
N VAL A 1085 -20.64 1.93 23.02
CA VAL A 1085 -20.74 3.07 23.94
C VAL A 1085 -20.10 2.74 25.29
N ARG A 1086 -20.33 1.53 25.84
CA ARG A 1086 -19.69 1.05 27.07
C ARG A 1086 -18.16 1.12 26.96
N SER A 1087 -17.56 0.50 25.94
CA SER A 1087 -16.10 0.47 25.77
C SER A 1087 -15.50 1.83 25.42
N ASN A 1088 -16.31 2.81 25.03
CA ASN A 1088 -15.88 4.18 24.83
C ASN A 1088 -15.89 4.99 26.13
N ILE A 1089 -16.86 4.76 27.00
CA ILE A 1089 -17.01 5.48 28.28
C ILE A 1089 -16.05 4.90 29.34
N ASP A 1090 -15.96 3.57 29.41
CA ASP A 1090 -14.99 2.84 30.22
C ASP A 1090 -14.27 1.77 29.36
N PRO A 1091 -13.10 2.09 28.78
CA PRO A 1091 -12.27 1.10 28.10
C PRO A 1091 -11.62 0.09 29.07
N THR A 1092 -11.54 0.41 30.36
CA THR A 1092 -10.86 -0.43 31.36
C THR A 1092 -11.76 -1.50 31.98
N GLY A 1093 -13.08 -1.37 31.90
CA GLY A 1093 -14.04 -2.34 32.45
C GLY A 1093 -14.02 -2.42 33.98
N VAL A 1094 -13.88 -1.25 34.62
CA VAL A 1094 -13.79 -1.07 36.08
C VAL A 1094 -15.13 -0.67 36.69
N TYR A 1095 -15.95 0.09 35.95
CA TYR A 1095 -17.23 0.62 36.45
C TYR A 1095 -18.41 -0.30 36.10
N SER A 1096 -19.44 -0.28 36.93
CA SER A 1096 -20.70 -0.97 36.69
C SER A 1096 -21.59 -0.24 35.68
N ASP A 1097 -22.51 -0.98 35.04
CA ASP A 1097 -23.49 -0.40 34.12
C ASP A 1097 -24.35 0.68 34.80
N ASP A 1098 -24.67 0.54 36.08
CA ASP A 1098 -25.46 1.52 36.84
C ASP A 1098 -24.71 2.84 37.04
N GLU A 1099 -23.39 2.80 37.26
CA GLU A 1099 -22.54 3.99 37.33
C GLU A 1099 -22.43 4.66 35.96
N ILE A 1100 -22.24 3.87 34.89
CA ILE A 1100 -22.21 4.36 33.50
C ILE A 1100 -23.54 5.02 33.14
N TRP A 1101 -24.68 4.41 33.47
CA TRP A 1101 -26.00 4.98 33.26
C TRP A 1101 -26.22 6.26 34.06
N LYS A 1102 -25.78 6.31 35.33
CA LYS A 1102 -25.88 7.50 36.18
C LYS A 1102 -25.05 8.68 35.64
N SER A 1103 -23.88 8.39 35.08
CA SER A 1103 -23.06 9.38 34.35
C SER A 1103 -23.79 9.89 33.09
N LEU A 1104 -24.32 8.98 32.26
CA LEU A 1104 -25.09 9.33 31.06
C LEU A 1104 -26.38 10.10 31.34
N ASP A 1105 -27.04 9.85 32.47
CA ASP A 1105 -28.21 10.58 32.96
C ASP A 1105 -27.86 12.06 33.20
N ARG A 1106 -26.76 12.27 33.95
CA ARG A 1106 -26.30 13.60 34.33
C ARG A 1106 -25.78 14.41 33.13
N CYS A 1107 -25.16 13.75 32.16
CA CYS A 1107 -24.80 14.32 30.85
C CYS A 1107 -25.97 14.45 29.86
N GLN A 1108 -27.22 14.15 30.26
CA GLN A 1108 -28.43 14.20 29.40
C GLN A 1108 -28.38 13.32 28.14
N LEU A 1109 -27.50 12.31 28.11
CA LEU A 1109 -27.36 11.36 27.01
C LEU A 1109 -28.16 10.06 27.20
N LYS A 1110 -28.66 9.80 28.41
CA LYS A 1110 -29.39 8.57 28.76
C LYS A 1110 -30.52 8.22 27.80
N GLU A 1111 -31.36 9.18 27.41
CA GLU A 1111 -32.46 8.94 26.46
C GLU A 1111 -31.93 8.61 25.05
N VAL A 1112 -30.92 9.34 24.59
CA VAL A 1112 -30.27 9.13 23.28
C VAL A 1112 -29.59 7.75 23.19
N VAL A 1113 -29.04 7.25 24.30
CA VAL A 1113 -28.45 5.91 24.38
C VAL A 1113 -29.55 4.85 24.55
N ALA A 1114 -30.55 5.08 25.40
CA ALA A 1114 -31.63 4.13 25.66
C ALA A 1114 -32.56 3.91 24.45
N GLY A 1115 -32.69 4.89 23.56
CA GLY A 1115 -33.40 4.79 22.29
C GLY A 1115 -32.65 4.02 21.19
N LYS A 1116 -31.37 3.67 21.38
CA LYS A 1116 -30.63 2.79 20.46
C LYS A 1116 -30.90 1.32 20.81
N PRO A 1117 -31.05 0.42 19.82
CA PRO A 1117 -31.53 -0.96 20.04
C PRO A 1117 -30.65 -1.78 21.01
N GLU A 1118 -29.33 -1.55 20.99
CA GLU A 1118 -28.35 -2.26 21.84
C GLU A 1118 -27.91 -1.43 23.06
N LYS A 1119 -28.49 -0.24 23.28
CA LYS A 1119 -28.20 0.67 24.40
C LYS A 1119 -26.69 0.92 24.60
N LEU A 1120 -26.12 0.53 25.75
CA LEU A 1120 -24.69 0.66 26.05
C LEU A 1120 -23.79 -0.14 25.11
N ASP A 1121 -24.28 -1.24 24.54
CA ASP A 1121 -23.54 -2.06 23.59
C ASP A 1121 -23.69 -1.60 22.13
N SER A 1122 -24.45 -0.53 21.89
CA SER A 1122 -24.59 0.02 20.53
C SER A 1122 -23.25 0.50 19.96
N MET A 1123 -23.04 0.17 18.69
CA MET A 1123 -21.78 0.42 17.98
C MET A 1123 -21.50 1.91 17.75
N VAL A 1124 -20.27 2.32 18.08
CA VAL A 1124 -19.66 3.60 17.73
C VAL A 1124 -18.81 3.39 16.48
N VAL A 1125 -19.13 4.11 15.40
CA VAL A 1125 -18.55 3.87 14.06
C VAL A 1125 -17.56 4.96 13.70
N ASP A 1126 -16.44 4.57 13.07
CA ASP A 1126 -15.42 5.45 12.47
C ASP A 1126 -15.02 6.66 13.34
N SER A 1127 -14.65 6.38 14.59
CA SER A 1127 -14.26 7.38 15.60
C SER A 1127 -15.39 8.35 16.02
N GLY A 1128 -16.64 7.89 15.94
CA GLY A 1128 -17.81 8.60 16.46
C GLY A 1128 -18.59 9.42 15.44
N ASP A 1129 -18.49 9.11 14.14
CA ASP A 1129 -19.22 9.86 13.09
C ASP A 1129 -20.74 9.62 13.12
N ASN A 1130 -21.20 8.60 13.85
CA ASN A 1130 -22.63 8.40 14.18
C ASN A 1130 -23.12 9.21 15.41
N TRP A 1131 -22.37 10.25 15.82
CA TRP A 1131 -22.69 11.16 16.93
C TRP A 1131 -22.35 12.62 16.57
N SER A 1132 -23.20 13.56 17.01
CA SER A 1132 -22.95 15.00 16.84
C SER A 1132 -21.74 15.46 17.66
N VAL A 1133 -21.16 16.62 17.31
CA VAL A 1133 -19.99 17.16 18.03
C VAL A 1133 -20.33 17.40 19.51
N GLY A 1134 -21.47 18.03 19.81
CA GLY A 1134 -21.96 18.21 21.18
C GLY A 1134 -22.19 16.89 21.94
N GLN A 1135 -22.76 15.87 21.27
CA GLN A 1135 -22.93 14.54 21.88
C GLN A 1135 -21.59 13.87 22.19
N ARG A 1136 -20.59 14.00 21.32
CA ARG A 1136 -19.22 13.51 21.57
C ARG A 1136 -18.57 14.27 22.74
N GLN A 1137 -18.79 15.58 22.85
CA GLN A 1137 -18.34 16.39 23.98
C GLN A 1137 -18.96 15.92 25.30
N LEU A 1138 -20.27 15.64 25.32
CA LEU A 1138 -20.99 15.10 26.48
C LEU A 1138 -20.55 13.67 26.84
N LEU A 1139 -20.20 12.82 25.87
CA LEU A 1139 -19.60 11.50 26.14
C LEU A 1139 -18.20 11.64 26.77
N CYS A 1140 -17.39 12.61 26.31
CA CYS A 1140 -16.11 12.94 26.94
C CYS A 1140 -16.28 13.47 28.38
N LEU A 1141 -17.31 14.28 28.64
CA LEU A 1141 -17.66 14.72 29.99
C LEU A 1141 -18.04 13.54 30.89
N GLY A 1142 -18.85 12.60 30.39
CA GLY A 1142 -19.24 11.38 31.12
C GLY A 1142 -18.06 10.50 31.55
N ARG A 1143 -17.02 10.36 30.70
CA ARG A 1143 -15.75 9.69 31.06
C ARG A 1143 -15.08 10.33 32.27
N VAL A 1144 -15.02 11.67 32.28
CA VAL A 1144 -14.40 12.44 33.37
C VAL A 1144 -15.20 12.32 34.66
N MET A 1145 -16.54 12.29 34.57
CA MET A 1145 -17.41 12.13 35.74
C MET A 1145 -17.19 10.79 36.44
N LEU A 1146 -17.08 9.68 35.70
CA LEU A 1146 -16.77 8.36 36.27
C LEU A 1146 -15.39 8.30 36.92
N LYS A 1147 -14.39 8.96 36.31
CA LYS A 1147 -13.01 8.96 36.80
C LYS A 1147 -12.83 9.70 38.15
N HIS A 1148 -13.84 10.45 38.61
CA HIS A 1148 -13.87 11.19 39.89
C HIS A 1148 -12.57 11.97 40.20
N SER A 1149 -11.95 12.55 39.17
CA SER A 1149 -10.63 13.18 39.27
C SER A 1149 -10.67 14.49 40.05
N ARG A 1150 -9.78 14.64 41.04
CA ARG A 1150 -9.63 15.87 41.85
C ARG A 1150 -9.04 17.06 41.10
N ILE A 1151 -8.35 16.80 39.99
CA ILE A 1151 -7.81 17.82 39.08
C ILE A 1151 -8.39 17.55 37.69
N LEU A 1152 -8.99 18.58 37.09
CA LEU A 1152 -9.64 18.54 35.78
C LEU A 1152 -9.02 19.59 34.84
N PHE A 1153 -8.61 19.13 33.66
CA PHE A 1153 -8.16 19.98 32.56
C PHE A 1153 -9.23 20.08 31.47
N MET A 1154 -9.47 21.28 30.97
CA MET A 1154 -10.33 21.53 29.81
C MET A 1154 -9.53 22.34 28.78
N ASP A 1155 -9.41 21.82 27.56
CA ASP A 1155 -8.80 22.55 26.45
C ASP A 1155 -9.91 22.89 25.43
N GLU A 1156 -10.35 24.15 25.40
CA GLU A 1156 -11.34 24.70 24.45
C GLU A 1156 -12.68 23.95 24.34
N ALA A 1157 -13.07 23.21 25.38
CA ALA A 1157 -14.14 22.21 25.41
C ALA A 1157 -15.58 22.68 25.05
N THR A 1158 -15.78 23.97 24.75
CA THR A 1158 -17.08 24.56 24.35
C THR A 1158 -17.04 25.26 22.99
N ALA A 1159 -15.87 25.34 22.33
CA ALA A 1159 -15.69 26.15 21.13
C ALA A 1159 -16.62 25.74 19.97
N SER A 1160 -16.68 24.43 19.67
CA SER A 1160 -17.43 23.81 18.56
C SER A 1160 -18.84 23.33 18.95
N VAL A 1161 -19.39 23.87 20.03
CA VAL A 1161 -20.63 23.41 20.68
C VAL A 1161 -21.71 24.50 20.62
N ASP A 1162 -22.94 24.08 20.39
CA ASP A 1162 -24.14 24.93 20.38
C ASP A 1162 -24.44 25.54 21.76
N SER A 1163 -25.22 26.62 21.81
CA SER A 1163 -25.50 27.36 23.04
C SER A 1163 -26.30 26.56 24.08
N GLN A 1164 -27.16 25.63 23.65
CA GLN A 1164 -27.93 24.77 24.54
C GLN A 1164 -27.02 23.73 25.22
N THR A 1165 -26.17 23.05 24.45
CA THR A 1165 -25.22 22.05 24.97
C THR A 1165 -24.10 22.71 25.81
N ASP A 1166 -23.62 23.90 25.45
CA ASP A 1166 -22.68 24.67 26.29
C ASP A 1166 -23.30 24.96 27.67
N ALA A 1167 -24.53 25.46 27.73
CA ALA A 1167 -25.23 25.71 29.00
C ALA A 1167 -25.38 24.44 29.87
N VAL A 1168 -25.59 23.27 29.26
CA VAL A 1168 -25.61 21.97 29.98
C VAL A 1168 -24.23 21.62 30.54
N ILE A 1169 -23.16 21.82 29.76
CA ILE A 1169 -21.77 21.60 30.18
C ILE A 1169 -21.40 22.54 31.34
N GLN A 1170 -21.70 23.84 31.24
CA GLN A 1170 -21.44 24.82 32.31
C GLN A 1170 -22.19 24.46 33.61
N ARG A 1171 -23.45 24.00 33.52
CA ARG A 1171 -24.22 23.55 34.69
C ARG A 1171 -23.54 22.38 35.40
N ILE A 1172 -23.09 21.37 34.67
CA ILE A 1172 -22.39 20.20 35.23
C ILE A 1172 -21.07 20.62 35.91
N ILE A 1173 -20.32 21.55 35.30
CA ILE A 1173 -19.07 22.12 35.87
C ILE A 1173 -19.32 22.96 37.13
N ARG A 1174 -20.48 23.62 37.23
CA ARG A 1174 -20.88 24.39 38.41
C ARG A 1174 -21.36 23.48 39.55
N GLU A 1175 -22.16 22.45 39.25
CA GLU A 1175 -22.79 21.57 40.25
C GLU A 1175 -21.90 20.39 40.69
N ASP A 1176 -21.40 19.56 39.76
CA ASP A 1176 -20.77 18.28 40.10
C ASP A 1176 -19.26 18.40 40.37
N PHE A 1177 -18.59 19.35 39.74
CA PHE A 1177 -17.14 19.57 39.86
C PHE A 1177 -16.75 20.67 40.87
N ALA A 1178 -17.68 21.09 41.72
CA ALA A 1178 -17.48 22.18 42.70
C ALA A 1178 -16.37 21.93 43.76
N SER A 1179 -15.88 20.70 43.92
CA SER A 1179 -14.79 20.36 44.86
C SER A 1179 -13.51 19.83 44.16
N CYS A 1180 -13.36 20.12 42.87
CA CYS A 1180 -12.20 19.76 42.07
C CYS A 1180 -11.45 21.02 41.61
N THR A 1181 -10.13 20.95 41.52
CA THR A 1181 -9.32 22.02 40.91
C THR A 1181 -9.52 21.95 39.39
N ILE A 1182 -9.97 23.03 38.77
CA ILE A 1182 -10.26 23.08 37.33
C ILE A 1182 -9.29 24.05 36.65
N ILE A 1183 -8.64 23.60 35.58
CA ILE A 1183 -7.81 24.43 34.70
C ILE A 1183 -8.43 24.41 33.31
N SER A 1184 -8.95 25.55 32.86
CA SER A 1184 -9.72 25.67 31.62
C SER A 1184 -9.09 26.67 30.66
N ILE A 1185 -8.63 26.21 29.50
CA ILE A 1185 -8.31 27.08 28.36
C ILE A 1185 -9.64 27.38 27.64
N ALA A 1186 -10.02 28.66 27.58
CA ALA A 1186 -11.26 29.09 26.96
C ALA A 1186 -11.07 30.35 26.11
N HIS A 1187 -11.66 30.35 24.91
CA HIS A 1187 -11.75 31.54 24.04
C HIS A 1187 -13.12 32.24 24.11
N ARG A 1188 -14.14 31.62 24.72
CA ARG A 1188 -15.40 32.29 25.07
C ARG A 1188 -15.21 33.04 26.40
N ILE A 1189 -15.19 34.37 26.36
CA ILE A 1189 -14.99 35.21 27.56
C ILE A 1189 -16.01 34.92 28.69
N PRO A 1190 -17.31 34.67 28.43
CA PRO A 1190 -18.25 34.31 29.50
C PRO A 1190 -17.81 33.10 30.36
N THR A 1191 -17.19 32.08 29.76
CA THR A 1191 -16.66 30.91 30.49
C THR A 1191 -15.44 31.27 31.37
N VAL A 1192 -14.69 32.32 31.01
CA VAL A 1192 -13.56 32.82 31.80
C VAL A 1192 -14.02 33.70 32.96
N MET A 1193 -15.11 34.47 32.77
CA MET A 1193 -15.69 35.33 33.80
C MET A 1193 -16.21 34.55 35.01
N ASP A 1194 -16.61 33.29 34.81
CA ASP A 1194 -17.02 32.34 35.85
C ASP A 1194 -15.86 31.74 36.68
N CYS A 1195 -14.60 32.04 36.35
CA CYS A 1195 -13.42 31.47 37.03
C CYS A 1195 -12.99 32.29 38.27
N ASP A 1196 -12.52 31.62 39.32
CA ASP A 1196 -12.03 32.27 40.55
C ASP A 1196 -10.81 33.17 40.28
N ARG A 1197 -9.93 32.75 39.37
CA ARG A 1197 -8.76 33.50 38.90
C ARG A 1197 -8.51 33.27 37.41
N VAL A 1198 -7.92 34.25 36.73
CA VAL A 1198 -7.55 34.19 35.31
C VAL A 1198 -6.05 34.34 35.16
N LEU A 1199 -5.45 33.44 34.37
CA LEU A 1199 -4.04 33.47 33.96
C LEU A 1199 -3.95 33.95 32.51
N VAL A 1200 -3.35 35.13 32.29
CA VAL A 1200 -3.03 35.62 30.94
C VAL A 1200 -1.62 35.16 30.57
N VAL A 1201 -1.52 34.35 29.52
CA VAL A 1201 -0.26 33.84 28.97
C VAL A 1201 0.05 34.56 27.66
N ASP A 1202 1.13 35.32 27.62
CA ASP A 1202 1.65 35.94 26.39
C ASP A 1202 3.15 35.71 26.20
N ALA A 1203 3.57 35.55 24.94
CA ALA A 1203 4.97 35.33 24.52
C ALA A 1203 5.77 34.24 25.28
N GLY A 1204 5.11 33.31 25.98
CA GLY A 1204 5.71 32.28 26.82
C GLY A 1204 5.83 32.61 28.32
N PHE A 1205 5.32 33.75 28.76
CA PHE A 1205 5.31 34.20 30.16
C PHE A 1205 3.89 34.22 30.74
N ALA A 1206 3.78 34.13 32.06
CA ALA A 1206 2.56 34.49 32.78
C ALA A 1206 2.58 36.01 32.99
N ALA A 1207 1.75 36.74 32.24
CA ALA A 1207 1.71 38.20 32.26
C ALA A 1207 0.83 38.74 33.40
N GLU A 1208 -0.33 38.11 33.63
CA GLU A 1208 -1.33 38.54 34.61
C GLU A 1208 -1.92 37.30 35.31
N PHE A 1209 -2.13 37.36 36.63
CA PHE A 1209 -2.75 36.28 37.41
C PHE A 1209 -3.48 36.80 38.65
N ASP A 1210 -4.76 37.15 38.49
CA ASP A 1210 -5.63 37.71 39.55
C ASP A 1210 -7.11 37.34 39.26
N LYS A 1211 -8.06 37.81 40.08
CA LYS A 1211 -9.51 37.63 39.83
C LYS A 1211 -9.99 38.38 38.59
N PRO A 1212 -11.03 37.91 37.86
CA PRO A 1212 -11.60 38.64 36.72
C PRO A 1212 -11.93 40.11 37.01
N SER A 1213 -12.55 40.39 38.17
CA SER A 1213 -12.88 41.75 38.63
C SER A 1213 -11.65 42.65 38.73
N ASN A 1214 -10.62 42.18 39.42
CA ASN A 1214 -9.39 42.93 39.71
C ASN A 1214 -8.59 43.23 38.43
N LEU A 1215 -8.74 42.39 37.41
CA LEU A 1215 -8.13 42.60 36.09
C LEU A 1215 -8.92 43.62 35.26
N ILE A 1216 -10.26 43.62 35.32
CA ILE A 1216 -11.11 44.58 34.59
C ILE A 1216 -11.03 45.99 35.19
N GLU A 1217 -10.89 46.11 36.51
CA GLU A 1217 -10.70 47.40 37.21
C GLU A 1217 -9.37 48.11 36.89
N ARG A 1218 -8.44 47.44 36.19
CA ARG A 1218 -7.10 47.94 35.87
C ARG A 1218 -6.86 47.93 34.35
N PRO A 1219 -6.01 48.82 33.81
CA PRO A 1219 -5.58 48.73 32.42
C PRO A 1219 -4.72 47.47 32.23
N SER A 1220 -5.35 46.40 31.75
CA SER A 1220 -4.79 45.05 31.64
C SER A 1220 -5.05 44.43 30.27
N LEU A 1221 -4.26 43.41 29.91
CA LEU A 1221 -4.45 42.61 28.69
C LEU A 1221 -5.79 41.86 28.73
N PHE A 1222 -6.22 41.38 29.89
CA PHE A 1222 -7.55 40.79 30.06
C PHE A 1222 -8.67 41.83 29.88
N GLY A 1223 -8.55 43.01 30.50
CA GLY A 1223 -9.53 44.09 30.39
C GLY A 1223 -9.71 44.56 28.94
N ALA A 1224 -8.63 44.68 28.17
CA ALA A 1224 -8.68 44.98 26.74
C ALA A 1224 -9.45 43.93 25.93
N LEU A 1225 -9.23 42.63 26.20
CA LEU A 1225 -9.98 41.54 25.56
C LEU A 1225 -11.47 41.55 25.92
N VAL A 1226 -11.81 41.83 27.18
CA VAL A 1226 -13.21 41.95 27.65
C VAL A 1226 -13.90 43.15 27.01
N GLN A 1227 -13.22 44.30 26.89
CA GLN A 1227 -13.77 45.49 26.25
C GLN A 1227 -13.95 45.31 24.73
N GLU A 1228 -13.00 44.64 24.06
CA GLU A 1228 -13.15 44.26 22.65
C GLU A 1228 -14.34 43.33 22.43
N TYR A 1229 -14.63 42.43 23.37
CA TYR A 1229 -15.82 41.56 23.32
C TYR A 1229 -17.12 42.33 23.59
N ALA A 1230 -17.12 43.23 24.58
CA ALA A 1230 -18.30 44.04 24.92
C ALA A 1230 -18.75 44.93 23.76
N ASN A 1231 -17.82 45.59 23.07
CA ASN A 1231 -18.15 46.43 21.91
C ASN A 1231 -18.80 45.63 20.77
N ARG A 1232 -18.33 44.38 20.53
CA ARG A 1232 -18.94 43.48 19.52
C ARG A 1232 -20.40 43.13 19.84
N SER A 1233 -20.80 43.16 21.11
CA SER A 1233 -22.18 42.91 21.54
C SER A 1233 -23.07 44.16 21.60
N SER A 1234 -22.53 45.36 21.32
CA SER A 1234 -23.30 46.61 21.24
C SER A 1234 -23.45 47.16 19.81
N ASP A 1235 -22.68 46.65 18.86
CA ASP A 1235 -22.85 46.89 17.41
C ASP A 1235 -23.79 45.83 16.75
N LEU A 1236 -24.57 45.12 17.58
CA LEU A 1236 -25.56 44.08 17.24
C LEU A 1236 -26.99 44.55 17.58
#